data_AF-A0A4Z1R7Y0-F1
#
_entry.id   AF-A0A4Z1R7Y0-F1
#
_cell.length_a   1.000
_cell.length_b   1.000
_cell.length_c   1.000
_cell.angle_alpha   90.00
_cell.angle_beta   90.00
_cell.angle_gamma   90.00
#
_symmetry.space_group_name_H-M   'P 1'
#
loop_
_entity.id
_entity.type
_entity.pdbx_description
1 polymer ?
#
loop_
_entity_poly.entity_id
_entity_poly.type
_entity_poly.pdbx_seq_one_letter_code
_entity_poly.pdbx_strand_id
1 'polypeptide(L)'
;MDAARWQQVSAQLDALLDLELPRRSALLARIRAEDPALAAELDRLLALEHTDSPLDTPLVAPLPGARPGLSVGPYRLEHLLGEGGMGQVWLARRDDGLYQRRVALKLLRPGLADPGLRLRFTRERQILARLEHAHIARLLDAGISADQQPYLALDYVDGEPITDWCTRRDAGIEECLQLFLQVCDAVSHAHANLIVHRDLKPSNILVTPLDDVRLLDFGIAKLLDAPEPAVERTRTGLRAFTLHYAAPEQIRGEPVTTMTDVYSLGMVLYELIAGAKPYALKRPSDAQWEEAILGIDPPRPSAVLQRRADEAAPHGKPALRRRARRSAGDLDNIVLKALAKRPGQRYPSVEAFALDLQRYLDGRPVLARPHGLLYRTRKYVRRHRWPLATAAAITVVLALALAILGWQRAQAQRETDRARAMQALVVGLFEHAGSARAARPLDVRELLDAGQARGAVELAGQPGLHAELLGVLARLRLGLGDYARALDLLDRQAALIDEAGDVPASLRLEASANRGRALRLLGRPADCIARMDPARALAHGSEGRLPAQAAEYYAQLGRCRRQTGEMASAEALFRHALALRRGRAPLGPGVAENLADLASLHAARGHTAAARRGYQSALAELQRGMGARHPLAIDILRALCAVERDGGRIAQAERHCADAVSLAQALHGSHHPDTIDARRLLAALHVDQGRLTEAETEFREAHAWLLARLGPDHVDVARNLNSLAIVAWERGDTAAALRDLDAATAMLAARGPSHGLADVMFNLALVRADSGDAQAALPSLEESLALRRELLGDDHPLIGVAQRLRGELLLRLGRDADALVALRDAARLTRAGYGGDHPQARRAEHALALAEARGDPQRALQRLDPLAAAEAVDLEARKAAWLAGASAAALRCTGGDVARGQRDGGRIAGELRSAFPEGGSVRRQATDLLSPCGTLPDEQAGAASRAAGR
;
A
#
# COMPACT_ATOMS: atom_id res chain seq x y z
N MET A 1 -81.24 -65.86 38.36
CA MET A 1 -82.14 -64.85 37.78
C MET A 1 -82.40 -65.22 36.33
N ASP A 2 -83.62 -65.12 35.81
CA ASP A 2 -83.86 -65.33 34.37
C ASP A 2 -83.35 -64.13 33.54
N ALA A 3 -83.19 -64.32 32.22
CA ALA A 3 -82.55 -63.33 31.34
C ALA A 3 -83.35 -62.02 31.19
N ALA A 4 -84.69 -62.06 31.29
CA ALA A 4 -85.54 -60.89 31.16
C ALA A 4 -85.52 -60.06 32.47
N ARG A 5 -85.57 -60.76 33.62
CA ARG A 5 -85.41 -60.19 34.96
C ARG A 5 -84.03 -59.54 35.12
N TRP A 6 -82.98 -60.17 34.60
CA TRP A 6 -81.62 -59.62 34.62
C TRP A 6 -81.48 -58.35 33.79
N GLN A 7 -82.09 -58.24 32.61
CA GLN A 7 -82.07 -56.99 31.83
C GLN A 7 -82.73 -55.82 32.57
N GLN A 8 -83.83 -56.08 33.29
CA GLN A 8 -84.52 -55.07 34.09
C GLN A 8 -83.69 -54.64 35.30
N VAL A 9 -83.04 -55.59 35.98
CA VAL A 9 -82.17 -55.33 37.14
C VAL A 9 -80.88 -54.61 36.72
N SER A 10 -80.22 -55.06 35.63
CA SER A 10 -78.95 -54.49 35.15
C SER A 10 -79.08 -53.02 34.76
N ALA A 11 -80.14 -52.64 34.05
CA ALA A 11 -80.32 -51.25 33.63
C ALA A 11 -80.53 -50.30 34.82
N GLN A 12 -81.26 -50.75 35.86
CA GLN A 12 -81.45 -49.97 37.09
C GLN A 12 -80.21 -49.99 37.99
N LEU A 13 -79.45 -51.09 38.00
CA LEU A 13 -78.20 -51.22 38.74
C LEU A 13 -77.11 -50.30 38.17
N ASP A 14 -76.94 -50.25 36.85
CA ASP A 14 -75.98 -49.36 36.18
C ASP A 14 -76.31 -47.89 36.45
N ALA A 15 -77.59 -47.51 36.36
CA ALA A 15 -78.05 -46.16 36.66
C ALA A 15 -77.84 -45.77 38.15
N LEU A 16 -77.98 -46.73 39.07
CA LEU A 16 -77.69 -46.50 40.49
C LEU A 16 -76.17 -46.42 40.73
N LEU A 17 -75.35 -47.20 40.02
CA LEU A 17 -73.90 -47.22 40.17
C LEU A 17 -73.24 -45.88 39.80
N ASP A 18 -73.77 -45.20 38.79
CA ASP A 18 -73.28 -43.89 38.31
C ASP A 18 -73.68 -42.68 39.18
N LEU A 19 -74.54 -42.86 40.20
CA LEU A 19 -75.04 -41.78 41.05
C LEU A 19 -74.33 -41.69 42.41
N GLU A 20 -74.09 -40.46 42.89
CA GLU A 20 -73.54 -40.20 44.22
C GLU A 20 -74.50 -40.59 45.35
N LEU A 21 -73.95 -41.01 46.50
CA LEU A 21 -74.64 -41.59 47.67
C LEU A 21 -75.98 -40.93 48.07
N PRO A 22 -76.12 -39.59 48.15
CA PRO A 22 -77.39 -38.96 48.53
C PRO A 22 -78.50 -39.11 47.48
N ARG A 23 -78.13 -39.17 46.20
CA ARG A 23 -79.08 -39.32 45.08
C ARG A 23 -79.37 -40.78 44.79
N ARG A 24 -78.37 -41.66 44.95
CA ARG A 24 -78.52 -43.12 44.88
C ARG A 24 -79.54 -43.61 45.92
N SER A 25 -79.43 -43.14 47.17
CA SER A 25 -80.36 -43.51 48.26
C SER A 25 -81.79 -42.98 48.03
N ALA A 26 -81.96 -41.77 47.49
CA ALA A 26 -83.28 -41.22 47.16
C ALA A 26 -83.97 -41.98 46.02
N LEU A 27 -83.23 -42.36 44.98
CA LEU A 27 -83.77 -43.15 43.86
C LEU A 27 -84.12 -44.57 44.29
N LEU A 28 -83.27 -45.20 45.11
CA LEU A 28 -83.53 -46.52 45.68
C LEU A 28 -84.77 -46.52 46.59
N ALA A 29 -84.99 -45.46 47.38
CA ALA A 29 -86.20 -45.31 48.20
C ALA A 29 -87.48 -45.19 47.33
N ARG A 30 -87.37 -44.54 46.18
CA ARG A 30 -88.48 -44.44 45.22
C ARG A 30 -88.77 -45.78 44.55
N ILE A 31 -87.75 -46.50 44.11
CA ILE A 31 -87.89 -47.87 43.58
C ILE A 31 -88.47 -48.79 44.64
N ARG A 32 -88.11 -48.63 45.92
CA ARG A 32 -88.67 -49.40 47.04
C ARG A 32 -90.16 -49.15 47.28
N ALA A 33 -90.66 -47.96 46.98
CA ALA A 33 -92.08 -47.64 47.07
C ALA A 33 -92.90 -48.26 45.91
N GLU A 34 -92.29 -48.41 44.73
CA GLU A 34 -92.93 -48.92 43.52
C GLU A 34 -92.81 -50.45 43.39
N ASP A 35 -91.64 -51.02 43.68
CA ASP A 35 -91.37 -52.46 43.68
C ASP A 35 -90.39 -52.83 44.83
N PRO A 36 -90.92 -53.29 45.98
CA PRO A 36 -90.10 -53.65 47.13
C PRO A 36 -89.16 -54.83 46.86
N ALA A 37 -89.55 -55.76 45.98
CA ALA A 37 -88.78 -56.96 45.68
C ALA A 37 -87.57 -56.62 44.82
N LEU A 38 -87.76 -55.77 43.81
CA LEU A 38 -86.67 -55.26 42.97
C LEU A 38 -85.69 -54.41 43.78
N ALA A 39 -86.20 -53.54 44.66
CA ALA A 39 -85.34 -52.72 45.52
C ALA A 39 -84.50 -53.56 46.49
N ALA A 40 -85.05 -54.66 47.03
CA ALA A 40 -84.31 -55.57 47.90
C ALA A 40 -83.24 -56.38 47.14
N GLU A 41 -83.47 -56.69 45.87
CA GLU A 41 -82.51 -57.38 45.01
C GLU A 41 -81.37 -56.44 44.58
N LEU A 42 -81.69 -55.18 44.24
CA LEU A 42 -80.72 -54.13 43.99
C LEU A 42 -79.88 -53.79 45.23
N ASP A 43 -80.49 -53.76 46.43
CA ASP A 43 -79.73 -53.54 47.68
C ASP A 43 -78.73 -54.66 47.95
N ARG A 44 -79.09 -55.93 47.68
CA ARG A 44 -78.15 -57.06 47.80
C ARG A 44 -77.01 -56.95 46.80
N LEU A 45 -77.27 -56.51 45.57
CA LEU A 45 -76.26 -56.37 44.54
C LEU A 45 -75.34 -55.18 44.81
N LEU A 46 -75.87 -54.05 45.28
CA LEU A 46 -75.07 -52.90 45.70
C LEU A 46 -74.24 -53.19 46.96
N ALA A 47 -74.74 -54.03 47.87
CA ALA A 47 -73.97 -54.46 49.03
C ALA A 47 -72.71 -55.28 48.66
N LEU A 48 -72.70 -55.92 47.49
CA LEU A 48 -71.52 -56.65 46.98
C LEU A 48 -70.41 -55.71 46.49
N GLU A 49 -70.70 -54.42 46.24
CA GLU A 49 -69.70 -53.39 45.91
C GLU A 49 -68.73 -53.14 47.09
N HIS A 50 -69.18 -53.39 48.32
CA HIS A 50 -68.42 -53.13 49.55
C HIS A 50 -67.76 -54.39 50.14
N THR A 51 -67.86 -55.52 49.46
CA THR A 51 -67.10 -56.73 49.79
C THR A 51 -65.89 -56.84 48.88
N ASP A 52 -64.72 -56.50 49.40
CA ASP A 52 -63.42 -56.86 48.81
C ASP A 52 -63.30 -58.40 48.79
N SER A 53 -63.78 -59.04 47.72
CA SER A 53 -63.43 -60.41 47.40
C SER A 53 -63.27 -60.63 45.90
N PRO A 54 -62.25 -61.39 45.49
CA PRO A 54 -61.55 -61.16 44.22
C PRO A 54 -62.24 -61.87 43.06
N LEU A 55 -62.60 -61.11 42.03
CA LEU A 55 -62.90 -61.61 40.68
C LEU A 55 -61.65 -61.60 39.78
N ASP A 56 -60.45 -61.66 40.38
CA ASP A 56 -59.14 -61.77 39.72
C ASP A 56 -58.61 -63.21 39.71
N THR A 57 -59.45 -64.16 39.29
CA THR A 57 -58.97 -65.50 38.89
C THR A 57 -59.00 -65.59 37.37
N PRO A 58 -57.85 -65.71 36.68
CA PRO A 58 -57.83 -66.00 35.26
C PRO A 58 -58.56 -67.32 34.98
N LEU A 59 -59.49 -67.31 34.03
CA LEU A 59 -60.26 -68.47 33.54
C LEU A 59 -59.41 -69.51 32.77
N VAL A 60 -58.09 -69.51 32.96
CA VAL A 60 -57.13 -70.33 32.21
C VAL A 60 -56.24 -71.08 33.20
N ALA A 61 -56.40 -72.40 33.25
CA ALA A 61 -55.58 -73.27 34.10
C ALA A 61 -54.09 -73.15 33.73
N PRO A 62 -53.16 -73.12 34.70
CA PRO A 62 -51.73 -73.21 34.43
C PRO A 62 -51.43 -74.56 33.75
N LEU A 63 -50.58 -74.52 32.73
CA LEU A 63 -50.00 -75.69 32.07
C LEU A 63 -49.39 -76.63 33.15
N PRO A 64 -49.89 -77.87 33.34
CA PRO A 64 -49.32 -78.78 34.32
C PRO A 64 -47.97 -79.32 33.81
N GLY A 65 -46.93 -79.27 34.65
CA GLY A 65 -45.81 -80.22 34.55
C GLY A 65 -44.41 -79.68 34.21
N ALA A 66 -44.25 -78.50 33.60
CA ALA A 66 -42.91 -78.01 33.24
C ALA A 66 -42.13 -77.51 34.48
N ARG A 67 -41.03 -78.18 34.85
CA ARG A 67 -40.13 -77.83 35.95
C ARG A 67 -38.66 -78.04 35.53
N PRO A 68 -37.69 -77.32 36.13
CA PRO A 68 -36.27 -77.62 35.97
C PRO A 68 -35.97 -79.11 36.14
N GLY A 69 -35.20 -79.68 35.23
CA GLY A 69 -34.77 -81.08 35.24
C GLY A 69 -35.66 -82.08 34.51
N LEU A 70 -36.88 -81.71 34.09
CA LEU A 70 -37.77 -82.55 33.29
C LEU A 70 -37.22 -82.76 31.87
N SER A 71 -37.39 -83.96 31.31
CA SER A 71 -37.04 -84.26 29.92
C SER A 71 -38.25 -84.16 28.99
N VAL A 72 -38.17 -83.32 27.96
CA VAL A 72 -39.16 -83.16 26.90
C VAL A 72 -38.51 -83.55 25.57
N GLY A 73 -38.88 -84.71 25.03
CA GLY A 73 -38.17 -85.28 23.88
C GLY A 73 -36.69 -85.59 24.24
N PRO A 74 -35.71 -85.26 23.38
CA PRO A 74 -34.29 -85.44 23.69
C PRO A 74 -33.70 -84.29 24.53
N TYR A 75 -34.52 -83.37 25.05
CA TYR A 75 -34.05 -82.17 25.76
C TYR A 75 -34.43 -82.20 27.23
N ARG A 76 -33.50 -81.80 28.10
CA ARG A 76 -33.71 -81.62 29.52
C ARG A 76 -33.84 -80.13 29.85
N LEU A 77 -34.94 -79.75 30.49
CA LEU A 77 -35.23 -78.37 30.89
C LEU A 77 -34.26 -77.91 31.99
N GLU A 78 -33.68 -76.71 31.86
CA GLU A 78 -32.80 -76.11 32.87
C GLU A 78 -33.53 -75.03 33.67
N HIS A 79 -33.96 -73.94 33.02
CA HIS A 79 -34.77 -72.89 33.65
C HIS A 79 -35.65 -72.17 32.63
N LEU A 80 -36.70 -71.51 33.11
CA LEU A 80 -37.67 -70.80 32.27
C LEU A 80 -37.05 -69.49 31.75
N LEU A 81 -37.05 -69.30 30.43
CA LEU A 81 -36.60 -68.07 29.77
C LEU A 81 -37.75 -67.06 29.63
N GLY A 82 -38.99 -67.53 29.47
CA GLY A 82 -40.17 -66.66 29.42
C GLY A 82 -41.47 -67.42 29.24
N GLU A 83 -42.58 -66.83 29.71
CA GLU A 83 -43.93 -67.36 29.56
C GLU A 83 -44.82 -66.35 28.84
N GLY A 84 -45.63 -66.83 27.88
CA GLY A 84 -46.53 -66.00 27.10
C GLY A 84 -47.84 -66.69 26.74
N GLY A 85 -48.70 -65.96 26.01
CA GLY A 85 -50.02 -66.45 25.60
C GLY A 85 -50.02 -67.71 24.73
N MET A 86 -48.88 -68.05 24.12
CA MET A 86 -48.73 -69.19 23.22
C MET A 86 -47.98 -70.39 23.84
N GLY A 87 -47.45 -70.27 25.06
CA GLY A 87 -46.67 -71.33 25.69
C GLY A 87 -45.52 -70.82 26.56
N GLN A 88 -44.65 -71.74 26.96
CA GLN A 88 -43.47 -71.46 27.81
C GLN A 88 -42.19 -71.74 27.02
N VAL A 89 -41.19 -70.85 27.14
CA VAL A 89 -39.87 -71.01 26.54
C VAL A 89 -38.88 -71.29 27.65
N TRP A 90 -38.15 -72.40 27.52
CA TRP A 90 -37.17 -72.88 28.49
C TRP A 90 -35.78 -72.92 27.89
N LEU A 91 -34.76 -72.61 28.68
CA LEU A 91 -33.41 -73.05 28.36
C LEU A 91 -33.36 -74.54 28.59
N ALA A 92 -32.94 -75.31 27.60
CA ALA A 92 -32.82 -76.75 27.70
C ALA A 92 -31.49 -77.22 27.12
N ARG A 93 -31.01 -78.37 27.58
CA ARG A 93 -29.83 -79.03 27.05
C ARG A 93 -30.23 -80.36 26.45
N ARG A 94 -29.72 -80.65 25.25
CA ARG A 94 -29.91 -81.97 24.63
C ARG A 94 -29.19 -83.05 25.47
N ASP A 95 -29.89 -84.11 25.85
CA ASP A 95 -29.47 -85.13 26.82
C ASP A 95 -29.55 -86.56 26.25
N ASP A 96 -29.38 -86.72 24.92
CA ASP A 96 -29.42 -88.01 24.21
C ASP A 96 -28.05 -88.68 24.04
N GLY A 97 -27.00 -88.12 24.67
CA GLY A 97 -25.64 -88.68 24.68
C GLY A 97 -24.85 -88.53 23.38
N LEU A 98 -25.43 -87.94 22.32
CA LEU A 98 -24.78 -87.83 21.01
C LEU A 98 -23.96 -86.54 20.85
N TYR A 99 -24.46 -85.41 21.37
CA TYR A 99 -23.70 -84.16 21.55
C TYR A 99 -24.46 -83.22 22.51
N GLN A 100 -23.74 -82.37 23.26
CA GLN A 100 -24.36 -81.44 24.20
C GLN A 100 -24.47 -80.03 23.59
N ARG A 101 -25.70 -79.54 23.41
CA ARG A 101 -25.97 -78.16 22.98
C ARG A 101 -27.11 -77.57 23.79
N ARG A 102 -26.95 -76.31 24.21
CA ARG A 102 -28.02 -75.52 24.83
C ARG A 102 -28.93 -74.96 23.75
N VAL A 103 -30.23 -75.08 23.95
CA VAL A 103 -31.30 -74.66 23.02
C VAL A 103 -32.37 -73.89 23.78
N ALA A 104 -33.05 -72.99 23.08
CA ALA A 104 -34.31 -72.42 23.56
C ALA A 104 -35.44 -73.37 23.15
N LEU A 105 -36.03 -74.08 24.11
CA LEU A 105 -37.11 -75.04 23.90
C LEU A 105 -38.45 -74.38 24.19
N LYS A 106 -39.25 -74.17 23.14
CA LYS A 106 -40.58 -73.57 23.23
C LYS A 106 -41.65 -74.66 23.29
N LEU A 107 -42.33 -74.74 24.42
CA LEU A 107 -43.44 -75.67 24.70
C LEU A 107 -44.77 -75.00 24.37
N LEU A 108 -45.52 -75.54 23.42
CA LEU A 108 -46.82 -74.98 23.01
C LEU A 108 -47.95 -75.46 23.95
N ARG A 109 -48.99 -74.64 24.15
CA ARG A 109 -50.14 -75.00 25.02
C ARG A 109 -50.94 -76.18 24.44
N PRO A 110 -51.44 -77.13 25.26
CA PRO A 110 -52.19 -78.29 24.80
C PRO A 110 -53.68 -77.92 24.82
N GLY A 111 -54.18 -77.37 23.71
CA GLY A 111 -55.57 -76.91 23.59
C GLY A 111 -56.04 -76.63 22.16
N LEU A 112 -55.20 -76.88 21.16
CA LEU A 112 -55.50 -76.79 19.73
C LEU A 112 -55.37 -78.18 19.09
N ALA A 113 -55.99 -79.19 19.70
CA ALA A 113 -55.98 -80.57 19.23
C ALA A 113 -56.95 -80.77 18.04
N ASP A 114 -56.58 -80.23 16.88
CA ASP A 114 -57.16 -80.60 15.58
C ASP A 114 -56.35 -81.80 15.02
N PRO A 115 -56.97 -82.90 14.56
CA PRO A 115 -56.28 -84.00 13.87
C PRO A 115 -55.42 -83.56 12.66
N GLY A 116 -55.69 -82.39 12.09
CA GLY A 116 -54.88 -81.79 11.00
C GLY A 116 -53.55 -81.14 11.45
N LEU A 117 -53.32 -80.94 12.74
CA LEU A 117 -52.20 -80.14 13.25
C LEU A 117 -50.83 -80.78 12.96
N ARG A 118 -50.73 -82.12 13.05
CA ARG A 118 -49.48 -82.87 12.77
C ARG A 118 -49.00 -82.70 11.33
N LEU A 119 -49.91 -82.69 10.35
CA LEU A 119 -49.56 -82.56 8.93
C LEU A 119 -49.10 -81.14 8.59
N ARG A 120 -49.76 -80.11 9.17
CA ARG A 120 -49.40 -78.69 9.01
C ARG A 120 -48.06 -78.37 9.69
N PHE A 121 -47.86 -78.88 10.91
CA PHE A 121 -46.62 -78.73 11.68
C PHE A 121 -45.40 -79.32 10.95
N THR A 122 -45.58 -80.45 10.25
CA THR A 122 -44.51 -81.09 9.48
C THR A 122 -44.15 -80.29 8.21
N ARG A 123 -45.14 -79.68 7.53
CA ARG A 123 -44.94 -78.85 6.33
C ARG A 123 -44.24 -77.53 6.66
N GLU A 124 -44.57 -76.93 7.80
CA GLU A 124 -43.95 -75.68 8.27
C GLU A 124 -42.55 -75.88 8.84
N ARG A 125 -42.28 -77.03 9.47
CA ARG A 125 -40.92 -77.45 9.83
C ARG A 125 -39.97 -77.40 8.63
N GLN A 126 -40.42 -77.80 7.45
CA GLN A 126 -39.62 -77.78 6.22
C GLN A 126 -39.40 -76.37 5.65
N ILE A 127 -40.32 -75.42 5.92
CA ILE A 127 -40.20 -74.02 5.49
C ILE A 127 -39.22 -73.28 6.41
N LEU A 128 -39.33 -73.46 7.72
CA LEU A 128 -38.47 -72.81 8.72
C LEU A 128 -37.05 -73.38 8.74
N ALA A 129 -36.87 -74.67 8.46
CA ALA A 129 -35.54 -75.28 8.35
C ALA A 129 -34.73 -74.77 7.14
N ARG A 130 -35.36 -74.15 6.14
CA ARG A 130 -34.69 -73.54 4.97
C ARG A 130 -34.28 -72.09 5.22
N LEU A 131 -34.71 -71.50 6.34
CA LEU A 131 -34.46 -70.11 6.68
C LEU A 131 -33.09 -69.96 7.38
N GLU A 132 -32.01 -70.16 6.62
CA GLU A 132 -30.65 -69.99 7.13
C GLU A 132 -30.12 -68.59 6.86
N HIS A 133 -29.96 -67.79 7.92
CA HIS A 133 -29.43 -66.43 7.82
C HIS A 133 -28.56 -66.07 9.03
N ALA A 134 -27.53 -65.24 8.83
CA ALA A 134 -26.63 -64.80 9.90
C ALA A 134 -27.36 -64.09 11.05
N HIS A 135 -28.47 -63.42 10.75
CA HIS A 135 -29.26 -62.64 11.72
C HIS A 135 -30.60 -63.29 12.11
N ILE A 136 -30.81 -64.58 11.83
CA ILE A 136 -32.02 -65.32 12.22
C ILE A 136 -31.64 -66.49 13.13
N ALA A 137 -32.37 -66.71 14.22
CA ALA A 137 -32.21 -67.89 15.05
C ALA A 137 -32.75 -69.13 14.32
N ARG A 138 -31.91 -70.16 14.17
CA ARG A 138 -32.26 -71.36 13.40
C ARG A 138 -33.18 -72.28 14.20
N LEU A 139 -34.11 -72.91 13.51
CA LEU A 139 -34.87 -74.04 14.03
C LEU A 139 -33.97 -75.29 13.98
N LEU A 140 -33.61 -75.81 15.14
CA LEU A 140 -32.72 -76.97 15.27
C LEU A 140 -33.49 -78.28 15.21
N ASP A 141 -34.65 -78.31 15.86
CA ASP A 141 -35.47 -79.51 15.99
C ASP A 141 -36.92 -79.12 16.30
N ALA A 142 -37.86 -80.01 15.99
CA ALA A 142 -39.28 -79.83 16.27
C ALA A 142 -39.93 -81.21 16.43
N GLY A 143 -40.70 -81.37 17.51
CA GLY A 143 -41.29 -82.66 17.85
C GLY A 143 -42.54 -82.54 18.71
N ILE A 144 -43.06 -83.68 19.10
CA ILE A 144 -44.18 -83.81 20.05
C ILE A 144 -43.67 -84.68 21.19
N SER A 145 -43.83 -84.22 22.43
CA SER A 145 -43.42 -84.95 23.63
C SER A 145 -44.28 -86.21 23.83
N ALA A 146 -43.86 -87.08 24.76
CA ALA A 146 -44.65 -88.25 25.16
C ALA A 146 -46.07 -87.88 25.62
N ASP A 147 -46.22 -86.69 26.21
CA ASP A 147 -47.49 -86.15 26.71
C ASP A 147 -48.30 -85.42 25.63
N GLN A 148 -48.05 -85.70 24.35
CA GLN A 148 -48.69 -85.08 23.18
C GLN A 148 -48.49 -83.55 23.10
N GLN A 149 -47.51 -82.98 23.81
CA GLN A 149 -47.23 -81.55 23.79
C GLN A 149 -46.25 -81.21 22.66
N PRO A 150 -46.63 -80.34 21.68
CA PRO A 150 -45.70 -79.91 20.65
C PRO A 150 -44.60 -79.00 21.22
N TYR A 151 -43.37 -79.23 20.78
CA TYR A 151 -42.21 -78.42 21.14
C TYR A 151 -41.39 -78.00 19.91
N LEU A 152 -40.73 -76.86 20.02
CA LEU A 152 -39.77 -76.34 19.04
C LEU A 152 -38.44 -76.05 19.73
N ALA A 153 -37.34 -76.60 19.21
CA ALA A 153 -35.99 -76.33 19.68
C ALA A 153 -35.30 -75.34 18.75
N LEU A 154 -34.95 -74.17 19.26
CA LEU A 154 -34.32 -73.09 18.54
C LEU A 154 -32.90 -72.84 19.06
N ASP A 155 -32.06 -72.21 18.24
CA ASP A 155 -30.77 -71.67 18.69
C ASP A 155 -30.98 -70.78 19.93
N TYR A 156 -30.33 -71.13 21.04
CA TYR A 156 -30.30 -70.24 22.21
C TYR A 156 -29.41 -69.04 21.89
N VAL A 157 -29.97 -67.85 22.02
CA VAL A 157 -29.26 -66.59 21.82
C VAL A 157 -29.08 -65.91 23.17
N ASP A 158 -27.82 -65.76 23.58
CA ASP A 158 -27.46 -64.97 24.75
C ASP A 158 -27.36 -63.50 24.32
N GLY A 159 -28.43 -62.73 24.57
CA GLY A 159 -28.54 -61.35 24.13
C GLY A 159 -29.69 -60.60 24.81
N GLU A 160 -29.67 -59.28 24.69
CA GLU A 160 -30.70 -58.39 25.25
C GLU A 160 -31.57 -57.79 24.11
N PRO A 161 -32.83 -57.42 24.35
CA PRO A 161 -33.67 -56.77 23.34
C PRO A 161 -33.02 -55.51 22.75
N ILE A 162 -33.18 -55.27 21.44
CA ILE A 162 -32.53 -54.15 20.72
C ILE A 162 -32.81 -52.76 21.33
N THR A 163 -34.00 -52.56 21.91
CA THR A 163 -34.37 -51.32 22.61
C THR A 163 -33.60 -51.14 23.92
N ASP A 164 -33.38 -52.24 24.63
CA ASP A 164 -32.69 -52.25 25.92
C ASP A 164 -31.19 -52.07 25.70
N TRP A 165 -30.63 -52.74 24.68
CA TRP A 165 -29.25 -52.55 24.23
C TRP A 165 -28.97 -51.07 23.90
N CYS A 166 -29.83 -50.44 23.07
CA CYS A 166 -29.67 -49.03 22.67
C CYS A 166 -29.83 -48.08 23.87
N THR A 167 -30.72 -48.38 24.81
CA THR A 167 -30.96 -47.56 26.00
C THR A 167 -29.82 -47.68 27.01
N ARG A 168 -29.34 -48.90 27.28
CA ARG A 168 -28.28 -49.19 28.25
C ARG A 168 -26.94 -48.58 27.87
N ARG A 169 -26.62 -48.55 26.57
CA ARG A 169 -25.36 -47.98 26.04
C ARG A 169 -25.44 -46.49 25.70
N ASP A 170 -26.61 -45.85 25.85
CA ASP A 170 -26.89 -44.50 25.31
C ASP A 170 -26.45 -44.36 23.84
N ALA A 171 -26.76 -45.39 23.05
CA ALA A 171 -26.26 -45.52 21.68
C ALA A 171 -26.76 -44.38 20.79
N GLY A 172 -25.88 -43.95 19.88
CA GLY A 172 -26.19 -42.93 18.87
C GLY A 172 -27.31 -43.41 17.93
N ILE A 173 -28.00 -42.47 17.28
CA ILE A 173 -29.00 -42.82 16.25
C ILE A 173 -28.35 -43.66 15.16
N GLU A 174 -27.13 -43.30 14.74
CA GLU A 174 -26.40 -43.98 13.69
C GLU A 174 -26.07 -45.44 14.05
N GLU A 175 -25.69 -45.71 15.30
CA GLU A 175 -25.42 -47.07 15.81
C GLU A 175 -26.70 -47.91 15.90
N CYS A 176 -27.78 -47.33 16.44
CA CYS A 176 -29.08 -48.02 16.47
C CYS A 176 -29.62 -48.28 15.05
N LEU A 177 -29.35 -47.39 14.08
CA LEU A 177 -29.72 -47.60 12.68
C LEU A 177 -28.88 -48.70 12.02
N GLN A 178 -27.61 -48.84 12.36
CA GLN A 178 -26.77 -49.93 11.85
C GLN A 178 -27.26 -51.30 12.33
N LEU A 179 -27.61 -51.44 13.61
CA LEU A 179 -28.23 -52.66 14.13
C LEU A 179 -29.60 -52.90 13.48
N PHE A 180 -30.41 -51.85 13.35
CA PHE A 180 -31.72 -51.95 12.70
C PHE A 180 -31.62 -52.38 11.22
N LEU A 181 -30.56 -51.99 10.51
CA LEU A 181 -30.31 -52.46 9.15
C LEU A 181 -30.04 -53.98 9.11
N GLN A 182 -29.39 -54.56 10.11
CA GLN A 182 -29.25 -56.02 10.23
C GLN A 182 -30.62 -56.71 10.47
N VAL A 183 -31.52 -56.08 11.22
CA VAL A 183 -32.92 -56.55 11.37
C VAL A 183 -33.63 -56.53 10.01
N CYS A 184 -33.51 -55.42 9.27
CA CYS A 184 -34.11 -55.29 7.95
C CYS A 184 -33.58 -56.35 6.98
N ASP A 185 -32.27 -56.66 7.03
CA ASP A 185 -31.66 -57.71 6.23
C ASP A 185 -32.25 -59.09 6.55
N ALA A 186 -32.38 -59.43 7.84
CA ALA A 186 -33.03 -60.66 8.30
C ALA A 186 -34.49 -60.80 7.81
N VAL A 187 -35.29 -59.74 7.97
CA VAL A 187 -36.71 -59.76 7.56
C VAL A 187 -36.84 -59.77 6.04
N SER A 188 -35.99 -59.03 5.32
CA SER A 188 -35.95 -59.04 3.85
C SER A 188 -35.61 -60.43 3.32
N HIS A 189 -34.65 -61.13 3.94
CA HIS A 189 -34.34 -62.52 3.62
C HIS A 189 -35.54 -63.45 3.85
N ALA A 190 -36.29 -63.25 4.94
CA ALA A 190 -37.52 -64.02 5.18
C ALA A 190 -38.61 -63.76 4.13
N HIS A 191 -38.79 -62.49 3.74
CA HIS A 191 -39.75 -62.10 2.69
C HIS A 191 -39.38 -62.68 1.32
N ALA A 192 -38.08 -62.74 1.00
CA ALA A 192 -37.59 -63.40 -0.22
C ALA A 192 -37.90 -64.90 -0.26
N ASN A 193 -38.00 -65.53 0.92
CA ASN A 193 -38.45 -66.92 1.10
C ASN A 193 -39.98 -67.03 1.30
N LEU A 194 -40.75 -65.97 0.98
CA LEU A 194 -42.22 -65.89 1.08
C LEU A 194 -42.77 -66.03 2.50
N ILE A 195 -41.97 -65.75 3.53
CA ILE A 195 -42.37 -65.84 4.94
C ILE A 195 -42.59 -64.43 5.49
N VAL A 196 -43.76 -64.19 6.07
CA VAL A 196 -44.10 -62.94 6.80
C VAL A 196 -44.08 -63.24 8.30
N HIS A 197 -43.45 -62.39 9.10
CA HIS A 197 -43.20 -62.65 10.52
C HIS A 197 -44.43 -62.43 11.42
N ARG A 198 -45.24 -61.38 11.17
CA ARG A 198 -46.54 -61.12 11.81
C ARG A 198 -46.56 -60.74 13.31
N ASP A 199 -45.43 -60.81 14.03
CA ASP A 199 -45.28 -60.43 15.45
C ASP A 199 -43.88 -59.82 15.71
N LEU A 200 -43.47 -58.87 14.87
CA LEU A 200 -42.21 -58.16 15.06
C LEU A 200 -42.34 -57.17 16.21
N LYS A 201 -41.48 -57.33 17.22
CA LYS A 201 -41.40 -56.50 18.43
C LYS A 201 -39.99 -56.56 19.03
N PRO A 202 -39.61 -55.61 19.89
CA PRO A 202 -38.25 -55.57 20.45
C PRO A 202 -37.83 -56.85 21.18
N SER A 203 -38.73 -57.53 21.90
CA SER A 203 -38.41 -58.78 22.60
C SER A 203 -38.03 -59.95 21.68
N ASN A 204 -38.39 -59.85 20.40
CA ASN A 204 -38.05 -60.87 19.39
C ASN A 204 -36.78 -60.49 18.61
N ILE A 205 -36.15 -59.36 18.93
CA ILE A 205 -34.93 -58.88 18.26
C ILE A 205 -33.85 -58.74 19.32
N LEU A 206 -33.01 -59.76 19.45
CA LEU A 206 -31.92 -59.77 20.44
C LEU A 206 -30.62 -59.28 19.83
N VAL A 207 -29.84 -58.53 20.61
CA VAL A 207 -28.48 -58.10 20.28
C VAL A 207 -27.52 -58.86 21.18
N THR A 208 -26.60 -59.58 20.56
CA THR A 208 -25.57 -60.33 21.27
C THR A 208 -24.50 -59.41 21.86
N PRO A 209 -23.66 -59.88 22.80
CA PRO A 209 -22.52 -59.11 23.30
C PRO A 209 -21.50 -58.66 22.23
N LEU A 210 -21.51 -59.30 21.05
CA LEU A 210 -20.69 -58.97 19.89
C LEU A 210 -21.35 -57.94 18.96
N ASP A 211 -22.47 -57.35 19.38
CA ASP A 211 -23.27 -56.38 18.64
C ASP A 211 -23.87 -56.91 17.33
N ASP A 212 -24.03 -58.24 17.23
CA ASP A 212 -24.80 -58.90 16.17
C ASP A 212 -26.27 -59.06 16.56
N VAL A 213 -27.17 -58.72 15.63
CA VAL A 213 -28.62 -58.92 15.78
C VAL A 213 -29.01 -60.37 15.48
N ARG A 214 -29.94 -60.91 16.27
CA ARG A 214 -30.63 -62.19 16.07
C ARG A 214 -32.13 -62.01 16.21
N LEU A 215 -32.84 -62.26 15.12
CA LEU A 215 -34.30 -62.29 15.07
C LEU A 215 -34.82 -63.66 15.53
N LEU A 216 -35.73 -63.64 16.49
CA LEU A 216 -36.37 -64.80 17.11
C LEU A 216 -37.83 -64.93 16.66
N ASP A 217 -38.36 -66.14 16.73
CA ASP A 217 -39.81 -66.43 16.75
C ASP A 217 -40.67 -65.85 15.59
N PHE A 218 -40.66 -66.52 14.44
CA PHE A 218 -41.56 -66.23 13.30
C PHE A 218 -43.02 -66.67 13.52
N GLY A 219 -43.69 -66.16 14.56
CA GLY A 219 -45.16 -66.24 14.71
C GLY A 219 -45.80 -67.61 14.43
N ILE A 220 -45.10 -68.71 14.74
CA ILE A 220 -45.26 -70.03 14.09
C ILE A 220 -46.67 -70.63 14.27
N ALA A 221 -47.36 -70.31 15.36
CA ALA A 221 -48.74 -70.77 15.59
C ALA A 221 -49.76 -70.21 14.57
N LYS A 222 -49.47 -69.09 13.91
CA LYS A 222 -50.37 -68.44 12.93
C LYS A 222 -50.13 -68.84 11.48
N LEU A 223 -49.02 -69.49 11.16
CA LEU A 223 -48.84 -70.09 9.83
C LEU A 223 -49.71 -71.35 9.71
N LEU A 224 -49.93 -72.07 10.83
CA LEU A 224 -50.74 -73.29 10.93
C LEU A 224 -52.25 -73.05 10.73
N ASP A 225 -52.68 -71.79 10.84
CA ASP A 225 -54.03 -71.30 10.58
C ASP A 225 -54.06 -70.61 9.20
N ALA A 226 -54.34 -71.38 8.14
CA ALA A 226 -54.64 -70.82 6.82
C ALA A 226 -56.04 -70.16 6.79
N PRO A 227 -56.31 -69.23 5.85
CA PRO A 227 -57.54 -68.42 5.84
C PRO A 227 -58.70 -69.20 5.18
N GLU A 228 -59.65 -69.68 5.98
CA GLU A 228 -61.03 -69.86 5.50
C GLU A 228 -61.83 -68.56 5.71
N PRO A 229 -62.79 -68.25 4.83
CA PRO A 229 -63.65 -67.08 5.00
C PRO A 229 -64.54 -67.26 6.24
N ALA A 230 -64.60 -66.19 7.04
CA ALA A 230 -65.35 -65.98 8.26
C ALA A 230 -66.56 -66.91 8.50
N VAL A 231 -66.48 -67.71 9.57
CA VAL A 231 -67.63 -68.03 10.42
C VAL A 231 -67.39 -67.33 11.75
N GLU A 232 -68.40 -66.57 12.20
CA GLU A 232 -68.42 -65.74 13.41
C GLU A 232 -67.85 -66.48 14.63
N ARG A 233 -66.54 -66.32 14.87
CA ARG A 233 -65.95 -66.60 16.18
C ARG A 233 -66.24 -65.40 17.06
N THR A 234 -67.16 -65.61 18.00
CA THR A 234 -67.45 -64.77 19.16
C THR A 234 -66.20 -64.02 19.65
N ARG A 235 -66.36 -62.70 19.86
CA ARG A 235 -65.36 -61.65 20.16
C ARG A 235 -64.43 -61.87 21.39
N THR A 236 -64.29 -63.09 21.89
CA THR A 236 -63.53 -63.46 23.11
C THR A 236 -62.76 -64.77 22.93
N GLY A 237 -62.03 -64.94 21.83
CA GLY A 237 -61.17 -66.11 21.57
C GLY A 237 -59.75 -65.71 21.14
N LEU A 238 -58.76 -65.96 22.01
CA LEU A 238 -57.30 -65.95 21.76
C LEU A 238 -56.77 -64.90 20.77
N ARG A 239 -56.62 -63.65 21.24
CA ARG A 239 -55.86 -62.60 20.54
C ARG A 239 -54.41 -63.04 20.35
N ALA A 240 -54.01 -63.30 19.11
CA ALA A 240 -52.72 -63.92 18.80
C ALA A 240 -51.63 -62.92 18.32
N PHE A 241 -51.70 -61.63 18.66
CA PHE A 241 -50.66 -60.65 18.34
C PHE A 241 -50.42 -59.69 19.51
N THR A 242 -49.21 -59.11 19.58
CA THR A 242 -48.90 -58.08 20.57
C THR A 242 -49.52 -56.76 20.12
N LEU A 243 -50.61 -56.33 20.76
CA LEU A 243 -51.45 -55.19 20.33
C LEU A 243 -50.67 -53.90 20.04
N HIS A 244 -49.59 -53.62 20.78
CA HIS A 244 -48.81 -52.39 20.64
C HIS A 244 -47.97 -52.24 19.36
N TYR A 245 -47.70 -53.34 18.64
CA TYR A 245 -46.91 -53.33 17.40
C TYR A 245 -47.71 -53.80 16.18
N ALA A 246 -48.96 -54.21 16.39
CA ALA A 246 -49.83 -54.73 15.35
C ALA A 246 -50.20 -53.66 14.32
N ALA A 247 -50.20 -54.04 13.05
CA ALA A 247 -50.63 -53.16 11.98
C ALA A 247 -52.17 -52.99 11.97
N PRO A 248 -52.70 -51.87 11.45
CA PRO A 248 -54.14 -51.64 11.35
C PRO A 248 -54.92 -52.79 10.70
N GLU A 249 -54.35 -53.39 9.64
CA GLU A 249 -54.94 -54.55 8.96
C GLU A 249 -55.04 -55.79 9.86
N GLN A 250 -54.09 -56.00 10.78
CA GLN A 250 -54.13 -57.12 11.74
C GLN A 250 -55.23 -56.95 12.79
N ILE A 251 -55.54 -55.71 13.17
CA ILE A 251 -56.60 -55.37 14.13
C ILE A 251 -57.98 -55.50 13.46
N ARG A 252 -58.09 -55.14 12.18
CA ARG A 252 -59.34 -55.27 11.39
C ARG A 252 -59.61 -56.70 10.89
N GLY A 253 -58.64 -57.61 10.99
CA GLY A 253 -58.74 -58.96 10.43
C GLY A 253 -58.61 -59.01 8.89
N GLU A 254 -57.97 -58.01 8.29
CA GLU A 254 -57.67 -57.93 6.85
C GLU A 254 -56.44 -58.81 6.48
N PRO A 255 -56.23 -59.16 5.20
CA PRO A 255 -55.11 -59.98 4.77
C PRO A 255 -53.73 -59.37 5.12
N VAL A 256 -52.89 -60.16 5.79
CA VAL A 256 -51.53 -59.78 6.20
C VAL A 256 -50.53 -59.93 5.06
N THR A 257 -49.70 -58.92 4.83
CA THR A 257 -48.70 -58.87 3.74
C THR A 257 -47.31 -58.50 4.28
N THR A 258 -46.30 -58.46 3.41
CA THR A 258 -44.95 -57.94 3.78
C THR A 258 -44.99 -56.50 4.30
N MET A 259 -45.98 -55.69 3.87
CA MET A 259 -46.20 -54.32 4.36
C MET A 259 -46.70 -54.27 5.82
N THR A 260 -47.22 -55.37 6.35
CA THR A 260 -47.56 -55.52 7.77
C THR A 260 -46.30 -55.61 8.64
N ASP A 261 -45.28 -56.33 8.18
CA ASP A 261 -43.97 -56.36 8.83
C ASP A 261 -43.26 -55.01 8.71
N VAL A 262 -43.40 -54.28 7.58
CA VAL A 262 -42.89 -52.91 7.43
C VAL A 262 -43.48 -51.96 8.47
N TYR A 263 -44.77 -52.07 8.77
CA TYR A 263 -45.40 -51.26 9.83
C TYR A 263 -44.85 -51.63 11.21
N SER A 264 -44.74 -52.93 11.50
CA SER A 264 -44.22 -53.43 12.78
C SER A 264 -42.76 -53.00 12.99
N LEU A 265 -41.93 -53.09 11.96
CA LEU A 265 -40.56 -52.55 11.93
C LEU A 265 -40.56 -51.02 12.08
N GLY A 266 -41.51 -50.31 11.47
CA GLY A 266 -41.71 -48.88 11.67
C GLY A 266 -41.98 -48.51 13.13
N MET A 267 -42.76 -49.32 13.85
CA MET A 267 -43.04 -49.13 15.28
C MET A 267 -41.79 -49.39 16.13
N VAL A 268 -41.03 -50.43 15.82
CA VAL A 268 -39.74 -50.71 16.47
C VAL A 268 -38.74 -49.58 16.23
N LEU A 269 -38.61 -49.11 14.98
CA LEU A 269 -37.73 -48.00 14.63
C LEU A 269 -38.14 -46.70 15.33
N TYR A 270 -39.45 -46.44 15.40
CA TYR A 270 -39.98 -45.30 16.14
C TYR A 270 -39.53 -45.32 17.59
N GLU A 271 -39.67 -46.47 18.25
CA GLU A 271 -39.27 -46.65 19.65
C GLU A 271 -37.76 -46.52 19.83
N LEU A 272 -36.95 -47.09 18.92
CA LEU A 272 -35.49 -46.95 18.94
C LEU A 272 -35.03 -45.49 18.79
N ILE A 273 -35.71 -44.70 17.96
CA ILE A 273 -35.33 -43.29 17.75
C ILE A 273 -35.84 -42.40 18.88
N ALA A 274 -37.12 -42.53 19.24
CA ALA A 274 -37.80 -41.63 20.16
C ALA A 274 -37.70 -42.05 21.64
N GLY A 275 -37.25 -43.27 21.92
CA GLY A 275 -37.24 -43.86 23.27
C GLY A 275 -38.65 -44.04 23.86
N ALA A 276 -39.67 -44.07 23.00
CA ALA A 276 -41.06 -44.33 23.35
C ALA A 276 -41.91 -44.63 22.13
N LYS A 277 -43.06 -45.23 22.40
CA LYS A 277 -44.10 -45.53 21.42
C LYS A 277 -44.82 -44.25 20.95
N PRO A 278 -45.35 -44.25 19.71
CA PRO A 278 -45.98 -43.05 19.13
C PRO A 278 -47.29 -42.63 19.82
N TYR A 279 -48.04 -43.57 20.40
CA TYR A 279 -49.33 -43.30 21.04
C TYR A 279 -49.18 -43.30 22.56
N ALA A 280 -49.63 -42.24 23.23
CA ALA A 280 -49.63 -42.11 24.70
C ALA A 280 -51.07 -42.03 25.22
N LEU A 281 -51.52 -43.08 25.92
CA LEU A 281 -52.91 -43.22 26.40
C LEU A 281 -53.02 -42.86 27.90
N LYS A 282 -54.13 -42.22 28.30
CA LYS A 282 -54.40 -41.81 29.70
C LYS A 282 -54.72 -42.98 30.64
N ARG A 283 -55.31 -44.06 30.13
CA ARG A 283 -55.48 -45.36 30.78
C ARG A 283 -55.16 -46.44 29.73
N PRO A 284 -54.29 -47.42 30.00
CA PRO A 284 -53.92 -48.41 28.99
C PRO A 284 -54.96 -49.53 28.98
N SER A 285 -56.03 -49.37 28.18
CA SER A 285 -56.93 -50.48 27.86
C SER A 285 -56.70 -50.95 26.42
N ASP A 286 -56.94 -52.23 26.15
CA ASP A 286 -56.81 -52.81 24.81
C ASP A 286 -57.69 -52.07 23.78
N ALA A 287 -58.91 -51.67 24.16
CA ALA A 287 -59.82 -50.95 23.27
C ALA A 287 -59.28 -49.56 22.83
N GLN A 288 -58.58 -48.85 23.72
CA GLN A 288 -58.01 -47.54 23.40
C GLN A 288 -56.73 -47.63 22.55
N TRP A 289 -55.99 -48.73 22.66
CA TRP A 289 -54.87 -49.01 21.76
C TRP A 289 -55.38 -49.34 20.34
N GLU A 290 -56.45 -50.12 20.23
CA GLU A 290 -57.11 -50.40 18.95
C GLU A 290 -57.58 -49.09 18.28
N GLU A 291 -58.26 -48.21 19.03
CA GLU A 291 -58.72 -46.91 18.53
C GLU A 291 -57.57 -46.01 18.06
N ALA A 292 -56.48 -45.91 18.85
CA ALA A 292 -55.32 -45.10 18.48
C ALA A 292 -54.60 -45.62 17.23
N ILE A 293 -54.44 -46.94 17.10
CA ILE A 293 -53.80 -47.56 15.93
C ILE A 293 -54.66 -47.37 14.68
N LEU A 294 -55.99 -47.43 14.80
CA LEU A 294 -56.90 -47.30 13.66
C LEU A 294 -57.18 -45.84 13.25
N GLY A 295 -57.20 -44.89 14.21
CA GLY A 295 -57.72 -43.54 14.00
C GLY A 295 -56.73 -42.38 14.16
N ILE A 296 -55.61 -42.55 14.86
CA ILE A 296 -54.68 -41.43 15.17
C ILE A 296 -53.41 -41.55 14.35
N ASP A 297 -53.01 -40.50 13.63
CA ASP A 297 -51.71 -40.45 12.94
C ASP A 297 -50.56 -40.30 13.94
N PRO A 298 -49.46 -41.06 13.77
CA PRO A 298 -48.33 -41.01 14.69
C PRO A 298 -47.63 -39.65 14.64
N PRO A 299 -47.31 -39.03 15.79
CA PRO A 299 -46.53 -37.78 15.81
C PRO A 299 -45.11 -38.02 15.32
N ARG A 300 -44.43 -36.98 14.81
CA ARG A 300 -43.03 -37.09 14.39
C ARG A 300 -42.11 -37.50 15.55
N PRO A 301 -41.18 -38.45 15.37
CA PRO A 301 -40.18 -38.80 16.37
C PRO A 301 -39.42 -37.59 16.93
N SER A 302 -39.00 -36.66 16.05
CA SER A 302 -38.31 -35.44 16.46
C SER A 302 -39.15 -34.54 17.36
N ALA A 303 -40.46 -34.46 17.13
CA ALA A 303 -41.39 -33.66 17.93
C ALA A 303 -41.68 -34.29 19.30
N VAL A 304 -41.70 -35.63 19.40
CA VAL A 304 -41.79 -36.33 20.69
C VAL A 304 -40.51 -36.14 21.51
N LEU A 305 -39.35 -36.28 20.87
CA LEU A 305 -38.05 -36.02 21.50
C LEU A 305 -37.91 -34.57 21.97
N GLN A 306 -38.39 -33.61 21.17
CA GLN A 306 -38.39 -32.19 21.52
C GLN A 306 -39.31 -31.90 22.72
N ARG A 307 -40.56 -32.40 22.71
CA ARG A 307 -41.48 -32.25 23.85
C ARG A 307 -40.91 -32.84 25.14
N ARG A 308 -40.33 -34.05 25.08
CA ARG A 308 -39.66 -34.68 26.23
C ARG A 308 -38.43 -33.89 26.72
N ALA A 309 -37.69 -33.27 25.81
CA ALA A 309 -36.57 -32.42 26.16
C ALA A 309 -37.01 -31.08 26.80
N ASP A 310 -38.21 -30.61 26.49
CA ASP A 310 -38.78 -29.36 27.00
C ASP A 310 -39.58 -29.56 28.31
N GLU A 311 -40.22 -30.72 28.50
CA GLU A 311 -40.89 -31.15 29.74
C GLU A 311 -39.90 -31.51 30.86
N ALA A 312 -38.68 -31.94 30.50
CA ALA A 312 -37.58 -32.11 31.44
C ALA A 312 -36.95 -30.74 31.80
N ALA A 313 -37.48 -30.06 32.83
CA ALA A 313 -37.07 -28.74 33.32
C ALA A 313 -35.55 -28.58 33.62
N PRO A 314 -35.08 -27.35 33.93
CA PRO A 314 -34.29 -26.43 33.08
C PRO A 314 -32.88 -26.92 32.66
N HIS A 315 -32.45 -28.12 33.04
CA HIS A 315 -31.16 -28.72 32.67
C HIS A 315 -31.30 -29.76 31.54
N GLY A 316 -32.35 -29.61 30.71
CA GLY A 316 -32.76 -30.54 29.65
C GLY A 316 -31.60 -31.18 28.92
N LYS A 317 -31.49 -32.52 29.04
CA LYS A 317 -30.37 -33.33 28.56
C LYS A 317 -29.96 -32.89 27.14
N PRO A 318 -28.78 -32.27 26.94
CA PRO A 318 -28.29 -31.85 25.61
C PRO A 318 -28.31 -32.99 24.59
N ALA A 319 -28.19 -34.24 25.07
CA ALA A 319 -28.35 -35.46 24.30
C ALA A 319 -29.73 -35.59 23.61
N LEU A 320 -30.84 -35.30 24.31
CA LEU A 320 -32.20 -35.40 23.73
C LEU A 320 -32.43 -34.34 22.65
N ARG A 321 -31.99 -33.10 22.87
CA ARG A 321 -32.06 -32.02 21.86
C ARG A 321 -31.18 -32.31 20.64
N ARG A 322 -29.99 -32.90 20.86
CA ARG A 322 -29.11 -33.37 19.77
C ARG A 322 -29.77 -34.50 18.98
N ARG A 323 -30.40 -35.47 19.67
CA ARG A 323 -31.16 -36.58 19.06
C ARG A 323 -32.36 -36.07 18.27
N ALA A 324 -33.10 -35.08 18.79
CA ALA A 324 -34.22 -34.42 18.09
C ALA A 324 -33.75 -33.73 16.80
N ARG A 325 -32.66 -32.95 16.84
CA ARG A 325 -32.10 -32.27 15.66
C ARG A 325 -31.58 -33.23 14.59
N ARG A 326 -31.01 -34.37 15.01
CA ARG A 326 -30.54 -35.41 14.07
C ARG A 326 -31.71 -36.16 13.43
N SER A 327 -32.76 -36.46 14.20
CA SER A 327 -33.95 -37.15 13.70
C SER A 327 -34.84 -36.25 12.83
N ALA A 328 -34.75 -34.93 13.00
CA ALA A 328 -35.59 -33.96 12.32
C ALA A 328 -35.41 -33.99 10.80
N GLY A 329 -36.53 -34.12 10.08
CA GLY A 329 -36.55 -34.05 8.62
C GLY A 329 -36.47 -35.43 7.97
N ASP A 330 -35.28 -35.83 7.51
CA ASP A 330 -35.15 -37.03 6.66
C ASP A 330 -35.60 -38.31 7.41
N LEU A 331 -35.22 -38.48 8.67
CA LEU A 331 -35.57 -39.66 9.47
C LEU A 331 -37.04 -39.65 9.94
N ASP A 332 -37.61 -38.48 10.28
CA ASP A 332 -39.05 -38.35 10.55
C ASP A 332 -39.89 -38.86 9.37
N ASN A 333 -39.53 -38.48 8.14
CA ASN A 333 -40.28 -38.87 6.95
C ASN A 333 -40.17 -40.38 6.69
N ILE A 334 -38.99 -40.97 6.92
CA ILE A 334 -38.79 -42.42 6.75
C ILE A 334 -39.67 -43.21 7.73
N VAL A 335 -39.69 -42.82 9.00
CA VAL A 335 -40.52 -43.47 10.03
C VAL A 335 -42.01 -43.30 9.76
N LEU A 336 -42.46 -42.09 9.45
CA LEU A 336 -43.88 -41.83 9.17
C LEU A 336 -44.38 -42.56 7.92
N LYS A 337 -43.53 -42.69 6.89
CA LYS A 337 -43.86 -43.47 5.69
C LYS A 337 -44.04 -44.95 6.02
N ALA A 338 -43.20 -45.53 6.88
CA ALA A 338 -43.38 -46.91 7.33
C ALA A 338 -44.66 -47.12 8.17
N LEU A 339 -45.07 -46.12 8.95
CA LEU A 339 -46.26 -46.15 9.82
C LEU A 339 -47.57 -45.69 9.15
N ALA A 340 -47.59 -45.48 7.84
CA ALA A 340 -48.79 -45.04 7.13
C ALA A 340 -49.96 -46.02 7.34
N LYS A 341 -51.17 -45.52 7.63
CA LYS A 341 -52.31 -46.40 7.96
C LYS A 341 -52.72 -47.31 6.82
N ARG A 342 -52.64 -46.82 5.58
CA ARG A 342 -52.94 -47.59 4.36
C ARG A 342 -51.68 -48.33 3.89
N PRO A 343 -51.72 -49.66 3.66
CA PRO A 343 -50.56 -50.42 3.18
C PRO A 343 -49.90 -49.82 1.94
N GLY A 344 -50.68 -49.42 0.92
CA GLY A 344 -50.17 -48.83 -0.32
C GLY A 344 -49.39 -47.50 -0.20
N GLN A 345 -49.42 -46.86 0.96
CA GLN A 345 -48.64 -45.64 1.25
C GLN A 345 -47.30 -45.94 1.97
N ARG A 346 -47.11 -47.19 2.40
CA ARG A 346 -45.88 -47.66 3.06
C ARG A 346 -44.81 -48.01 2.02
N TYR A 347 -43.63 -48.38 2.51
CA TYR A 347 -42.62 -48.99 1.65
C TYR A 347 -43.14 -50.33 1.10
N PRO A 348 -42.94 -50.61 -0.21
CA PRO A 348 -43.39 -51.85 -0.83
C PRO A 348 -42.65 -53.10 -0.33
N SER A 349 -41.45 -52.94 0.22
CA SER A 349 -40.63 -53.99 0.79
C SER A 349 -39.75 -53.46 1.93
N VAL A 350 -39.23 -54.36 2.76
CA VAL A 350 -38.25 -54.02 3.81
C VAL A 350 -36.93 -53.55 3.21
N GLU A 351 -36.53 -54.08 2.05
CA GLU A 351 -35.36 -53.61 1.30
C GLU A 351 -35.48 -52.12 0.91
N ALA A 352 -36.66 -51.70 0.41
CA ALA A 352 -36.90 -50.30 0.05
C ALA A 352 -36.87 -49.37 1.27
N PHE A 353 -37.28 -49.87 2.44
CA PHE A 353 -37.18 -49.16 3.71
C PHE A 353 -35.72 -49.04 4.19
N ALA A 354 -34.95 -50.13 4.11
CA ALA A 354 -33.54 -50.17 4.47
C ALA A 354 -32.68 -49.25 3.57
N LEU A 355 -32.96 -49.21 2.27
CA LEU A 355 -32.26 -48.34 1.31
C LEU A 355 -32.39 -46.86 1.67
N ASP A 356 -33.54 -46.44 2.20
CA ASP A 356 -33.77 -45.05 2.57
C ASP A 356 -33.01 -44.67 3.85
N LEU A 357 -32.89 -45.61 4.80
CA LEU A 357 -32.06 -45.46 5.99
C LEU A 357 -30.56 -45.41 5.63
N GLN A 358 -30.10 -46.23 4.69
CA GLN A 358 -28.73 -46.16 4.18
C GLN A 358 -28.44 -44.82 3.50
N ARG A 359 -29.38 -44.29 2.70
CA ARG A 359 -29.25 -42.94 2.10
C ARG A 359 -29.13 -41.85 3.15
N TYR A 360 -29.87 -41.97 4.25
CA TYR A 360 -29.76 -41.05 5.38
C TYR A 360 -28.35 -41.09 6.01
N LEU A 361 -27.82 -42.29 6.29
CA LEU A 361 -26.47 -42.48 6.85
C LEU A 361 -25.36 -41.95 5.92
N ASP A 362 -25.49 -42.17 4.62
CA ASP A 362 -24.55 -41.68 3.59
C ASP A 362 -24.66 -40.16 3.32
N GLY A 363 -25.62 -39.47 3.95
CA GLY A 363 -25.91 -38.07 3.66
C GLY A 363 -26.43 -37.83 2.23
N ARG A 364 -27.03 -38.84 1.60
CA ARG A 364 -27.69 -38.74 0.29
C ARG A 364 -29.14 -38.24 0.45
N PRO A 365 -29.78 -37.75 -0.63
CA PRO A 365 -31.21 -37.47 -0.65
C PRO A 365 -32.07 -38.73 -0.39
N VAL A 366 -32.99 -38.65 0.58
CA VAL A 366 -33.93 -39.74 0.91
C VAL A 366 -35.19 -39.71 0.02
N LEU A 367 -35.76 -40.89 -0.27
CA LEU A 367 -36.97 -41.10 -1.07
C LEU A 367 -38.26 -40.85 -0.30
N ALA A 368 -38.21 -40.81 1.03
CA ALA A 368 -39.34 -40.46 1.87
C ALA A 368 -39.80 -38.99 1.73
N ARG A 369 -38.99 -38.14 1.08
CA ARG A 369 -39.26 -36.69 0.96
C ARG A 369 -39.32 -36.26 -0.52
N PRO A 370 -40.23 -35.34 -0.90
CA PRO A 370 -40.26 -34.78 -2.27
C PRO A 370 -38.94 -34.06 -2.64
N HIS A 371 -38.44 -34.32 -3.85
CA HIS A 371 -37.11 -33.90 -4.30
C HIS A 371 -37.08 -32.44 -4.83
N GLY A 372 -36.60 -31.49 -4.03
CA GLY A 372 -36.28 -30.12 -4.50
C GLY A 372 -34.82 -29.96 -4.95
N LEU A 373 -34.55 -29.18 -6.02
CA LEU A 373 -33.19 -28.88 -6.52
C LEU A 373 -32.28 -28.27 -5.42
N LEU A 374 -32.86 -27.41 -4.58
CA LEU A 374 -32.17 -26.73 -3.47
C LEU A 374 -31.71 -27.69 -2.36
N TYR A 375 -32.46 -28.77 -2.12
CA TYR A 375 -32.10 -29.81 -1.15
C TYR A 375 -30.92 -30.66 -1.64
N ARG A 376 -30.92 -31.03 -2.94
CA ARG A 376 -29.86 -31.84 -3.56
C ARG A 376 -28.54 -31.07 -3.65
N THR A 377 -28.59 -29.81 -4.10
CA THR A 377 -27.41 -28.93 -4.19
C THR A 377 -26.78 -28.68 -2.82
N ARG A 378 -27.58 -28.44 -1.78
CA ARG A 378 -27.08 -28.29 -0.41
C ARG A 378 -26.36 -29.54 0.12
N LYS A 379 -26.92 -30.73 -0.10
CA LYS A 379 -26.25 -32.00 0.29
C LYS A 379 -24.95 -32.20 -0.49
N TYR A 380 -24.90 -31.82 -1.78
CA TYR A 380 -23.69 -31.89 -2.61
C TYR A 380 -22.58 -30.96 -2.12
N VAL A 381 -22.88 -29.67 -1.88
CA VAL A 381 -21.90 -28.69 -1.36
C VAL A 381 -21.36 -29.12 0.01
N ARG A 382 -22.24 -29.59 0.91
CA ARG A 382 -21.80 -30.07 2.24
C ARG A 382 -20.86 -31.28 2.15
N ARG A 383 -21.05 -32.15 1.15
CA ARG A 383 -20.19 -33.32 0.89
C ARG A 383 -18.82 -32.94 0.31
N HIS A 384 -18.71 -31.82 -0.40
CA HIS A 384 -17.51 -31.43 -1.16
C HIS A 384 -16.93 -30.07 -0.71
N ARG A 385 -17.09 -29.71 0.57
CA ARG A 385 -16.67 -28.41 1.14
C ARG A 385 -15.17 -28.09 1.01
N TRP A 386 -14.30 -29.09 1.10
CA TRP A 386 -12.84 -28.88 1.05
C TRP A 386 -12.30 -28.67 -0.37
N PRO A 387 -12.67 -29.50 -1.38
CA PRO A 387 -12.27 -29.26 -2.78
C PRO A 387 -12.73 -27.90 -3.33
N LEU A 388 -13.92 -27.42 -2.93
CA LEU A 388 -14.44 -26.13 -3.38
C LEU A 388 -13.71 -24.94 -2.75
N ALA A 389 -13.30 -25.04 -1.49
CA ALA A 389 -12.58 -23.98 -0.79
C ALA A 389 -11.16 -23.78 -1.33
N THR A 390 -10.44 -24.87 -1.65
CA THR A 390 -9.10 -24.79 -2.24
C THR A 390 -9.11 -24.22 -3.65
N ALA A 391 -10.08 -24.58 -4.49
CA ALA A 391 -10.23 -24.01 -5.83
C ALA A 391 -10.42 -22.49 -5.79
N ALA A 392 -11.28 -21.99 -4.88
CA ALA A 392 -11.53 -20.55 -4.73
C ALA A 392 -10.29 -19.77 -4.28
N ALA A 393 -9.50 -20.31 -3.34
CA ALA A 393 -8.29 -19.66 -2.85
C ALA A 393 -7.24 -19.51 -3.97
N ILE A 394 -7.06 -20.53 -4.81
CA ILE A 394 -6.12 -20.49 -5.95
C ILE A 394 -6.53 -19.41 -6.94
N THR A 395 -7.83 -19.29 -7.26
CA THR A 395 -8.33 -18.27 -8.20
C THR A 395 -8.06 -16.85 -7.70
N VAL A 396 -8.24 -16.58 -6.41
CA VAL A 396 -7.99 -15.25 -5.82
C VAL A 396 -6.51 -14.88 -5.91
N VAL A 397 -5.61 -15.82 -5.58
CA VAL A 397 -4.16 -15.62 -5.68
C VAL A 397 -3.75 -15.35 -7.14
N LEU A 398 -4.30 -16.12 -8.09
CA LEU A 398 -4.02 -15.95 -9.51
C LEU A 398 -4.50 -14.58 -10.03
N ALA A 399 -5.68 -14.14 -9.60
CA ALA A 399 -6.24 -12.84 -9.97
C ALA A 399 -5.42 -11.67 -9.42
N LEU A 400 -4.96 -11.77 -8.16
CA LEU A 400 -4.07 -10.76 -7.56
C LEU A 400 -2.73 -10.69 -8.30
N ALA A 401 -2.13 -11.85 -8.62
CA ALA A 401 -0.88 -11.91 -9.36
C ALA A 401 -1.03 -11.28 -10.76
N LEU A 402 -2.11 -11.58 -11.49
CA LEU A 402 -2.40 -10.98 -12.79
C LEU A 402 -2.63 -9.47 -12.70
N ALA A 403 -3.28 -8.98 -11.65
CA ALA A 403 -3.49 -7.55 -11.43
C ALA A 403 -2.15 -6.81 -11.18
N ILE A 404 -1.27 -7.38 -10.35
CA ILE A 404 0.07 -6.81 -10.07
C ILE A 404 0.93 -6.80 -11.34
N LEU A 405 0.94 -7.90 -12.10
CA LEU A 405 1.66 -7.98 -13.38
C LEU A 405 1.11 -6.96 -14.40
N GLY A 406 -0.21 -6.81 -14.47
CA GLY A 406 -0.85 -5.82 -15.34
C GLY A 406 -0.45 -4.39 -14.97
N TRP A 407 -0.45 -4.07 -13.68
CA TRP A 407 -0.03 -2.75 -13.18
C TRP A 407 1.45 -2.46 -13.46
N GLN A 408 2.35 -3.41 -13.18
CA GLN A 408 3.79 -3.28 -13.51
C GLN A 408 4.01 -3.10 -15.01
N ARG A 409 3.30 -3.87 -15.85
CA ARG A 409 3.40 -3.76 -17.31
C ARG A 409 2.91 -2.40 -17.81
N ALA A 410 1.80 -1.88 -17.27
CA ALA A 410 1.27 -0.57 -17.65
C ALA A 410 2.16 0.60 -17.19
N GLN A 411 2.87 0.45 -16.08
CA GLN A 411 3.86 1.44 -15.63
C GLN A 411 5.11 1.42 -16.54
N ALA A 412 5.65 0.23 -16.82
CA ALA A 412 6.79 0.07 -17.71
C ALA A 412 6.49 0.54 -19.15
N GLN A 413 5.28 0.30 -19.66
CA GLN A 413 4.84 0.79 -20.97
C GLN A 413 4.81 2.32 -21.01
N ARG A 414 4.25 2.99 -19.98
CA ARG A 414 4.25 4.46 -19.92
C ARG A 414 5.65 5.06 -19.91
N GLU A 415 6.59 4.47 -19.19
CA GLU A 415 8.00 4.92 -19.21
C GLU A 415 8.67 4.65 -20.56
N THR A 416 8.41 3.49 -21.18
CA THR A 416 8.97 3.14 -22.49
C THR A 416 8.40 4.02 -23.60
N ASP A 417 7.11 4.32 -23.57
CA ASP A 417 6.43 5.18 -24.54
C ASP A 417 6.89 6.62 -24.39
N ARG A 418 7.09 7.12 -23.16
CA ARG A 418 7.73 8.43 -22.91
C ARG A 418 9.17 8.46 -23.45
N ALA A 419 9.97 7.45 -23.15
CA ALA A 419 11.36 7.37 -23.61
C ALA A 419 11.45 7.28 -25.14
N ARG A 420 10.58 6.47 -25.78
CA ARG A 420 10.50 6.36 -27.24
C ARG A 420 9.98 7.64 -27.89
N ALA A 421 9.01 8.31 -27.29
CA ALA A 421 8.52 9.61 -27.79
C ALA A 421 9.63 10.67 -27.72
N MET A 422 10.37 10.74 -26.61
CA MET A 422 11.49 11.67 -26.46
C MET A 422 12.64 11.31 -27.40
N GLN A 423 12.95 10.03 -27.57
CA GLN A 423 13.97 9.57 -28.52
C GLN A 423 13.58 9.88 -29.97
N ALA A 424 12.34 9.57 -30.37
CA ALA A 424 11.82 9.87 -31.70
C ALA A 424 11.80 11.37 -31.98
N LEU A 425 11.56 12.19 -30.95
CA LEU A 425 11.60 13.65 -31.03
C LEU A 425 13.02 14.19 -31.18
N VAL A 426 13.99 13.69 -30.40
CA VAL A 426 15.42 14.03 -30.55
C VAL A 426 15.94 13.58 -31.91
N VAL A 427 15.63 12.37 -32.34
CA VAL A 427 16.00 11.85 -33.66
C VAL A 427 15.34 12.67 -34.77
N GLY A 428 14.04 12.96 -34.66
CA GLY A 428 13.29 13.75 -35.63
C GLY A 428 13.78 15.20 -35.76
N LEU A 429 14.29 15.79 -34.68
CA LEU A 429 14.98 17.09 -34.68
C LEU A 429 16.22 17.06 -35.59
N PHE A 430 17.04 15.99 -35.52
CA PHE A 430 18.29 15.88 -36.28
C PHE A 430 18.13 15.30 -37.69
N GLU A 431 17.17 14.41 -37.94
CA GLU A 431 16.93 13.81 -39.26
C GLU A 431 16.52 14.85 -40.31
N HIS A 432 15.73 15.85 -39.93
CA HIS A 432 15.33 16.91 -40.86
C HIS A 432 16.38 18.00 -41.04
N ALA A 433 17.29 18.15 -40.06
CA ALA A 433 18.49 18.98 -40.17
C ALA A 433 19.35 18.55 -41.38
N GLY A 434 19.46 17.24 -41.60
CA GLY A 434 20.16 16.66 -42.76
C GLY A 434 19.39 16.75 -44.09
N SER A 435 18.07 16.97 -44.05
CA SER A 435 17.22 17.08 -45.26
C SER A 435 17.13 18.50 -45.83
N ALA A 436 17.50 19.52 -45.04
CA ALA A 436 17.58 20.91 -45.50
C ALA A 436 18.84 21.10 -46.37
N ARG A 437 18.64 21.06 -47.69
CA ARG A 437 19.57 21.45 -48.80
C ARG A 437 21.05 21.65 -48.40
N ALA A 438 21.88 20.76 -48.93
CA ALA A 438 23.34 20.64 -48.82
C ALA A 438 24.22 21.86 -49.21
N ALA A 439 23.79 23.10 -49.01
CA ALA A 439 24.55 24.30 -49.36
C ALA A 439 24.60 25.40 -48.27
N ARG A 440 23.92 25.25 -47.12
CA ARG A 440 24.04 26.18 -45.98
C ARG A 440 24.51 25.45 -44.71
N PRO A 441 25.38 26.07 -43.89
CA PRO A 441 25.74 25.52 -42.59
C PRO A 441 24.50 25.38 -41.72
N LEU A 442 24.41 24.28 -40.98
CA LEU A 442 23.28 23.97 -40.10
C LEU A 442 23.17 25.04 -39.00
N ASP A 443 22.11 25.85 -38.99
CA ASP A 443 21.85 26.75 -37.87
C ASP A 443 21.08 26.00 -36.78
N VAL A 444 21.76 25.76 -35.65
CA VAL A 444 21.17 25.12 -34.47
C VAL A 444 19.92 25.89 -34.00
N ARG A 445 19.84 27.21 -34.22
CA ARG A 445 18.67 28.01 -33.80
C ARG A 445 17.44 27.70 -34.63
N GLU A 446 17.58 27.65 -35.95
CA GLU A 446 16.49 27.28 -36.85
C GLU A 446 15.96 25.88 -36.53
N LEU A 447 16.86 24.96 -36.16
CA LEU A 447 16.49 23.62 -35.71
C LEU A 447 15.69 23.63 -34.40
N LEU A 448 16.07 24.47 -33.44
CA LEU A 448 15.30 24.64 -32.19
C LEU A 448 13.95 25.32 -32.42
N ASP A 449 13.86 26.29 -33.34
CA ASP A 449 12.61 26.94 -33.73
C ASP A 449 11.65 25.94 -34.40
N ALA A 450 12.17 25.13 -35.34
CA ALA A 450 11.40 24.07 -35.98
C ALA A 450 10.93 23.00 -34.97
N GLY A 451 11.81 22.62 -34.04
CA GLY A 451 11.49 21.73 -32.93
C GLY A 451 10.35 22.23 -32.04
N GLN A 452 10.40 23.52 -31.69
CA GLN A 452 9.36 24.18 -30.92
C GLN A 452 8.01 24.17 -31.66
N ALA A 453 8.00 24.58 -32.93
CA ALA A 453 6.77 24.67 -33.73
C ALA A 453 6.11 23.30 -33.92
N ARG A 454 6.93 22.27 -34.20
CA ARG A 454 6.45 20.89 -34.35
C ARG A 454 5.91 20.32 -33.04
N GLY A 455 6.66 20.51 -31.94
CA GLY A 455 6.24 20.07 -30.61
C GLY A 455 4.89 20.64 -30.20
N ALA A 456 4.62 21.91 -30.53
CA ALA A 456 3.34 22.55 -30.26
C ALA A 456 2.15 21.88 -30.97
N VAL A 457 2.37 21.32 -32.16
CA VAL A 457 1.33 20.62 -32.94
C VAL A 457 1.21 19.16 -32.50
N GLU A 458 2.31 18.41 -32.45
CA GLU A 458 2.30 16.96 -32.19
C GLU A 458 1.93 16.62 -30.73
N LEU A 459 2.25 17.50 -29.78
CA LEU A 459 2.03 17.29 -28.35
C LEU A 459 0.85 18.11 -27.79
N ALA A 460 0.00 18.68 -28.65
CA ALA A 460 -1.14 19.50 -28.23
C ALA A 460 -2.09 18.77 -27.25
N GLY A 461 -2.25 17.45 -27.39
CA GLY A 461 -3.06 16.62 -26.49
C GLY A 461 -2.34 16.08 -25.26
N GLN A 462 -1.05 16.40 -25.05
CA GLN A 462 -0.19 15.81 -24.02
C GLN A 462 0.61 16.91 -23.29
N PRO A 463 -0.04 17.74 -22.45
CA PRO A 463 0.57 18.96 -21.88
C PRO A 463 1.82 18.69 -21.04
N GLY A 464 1.87 17.55 -20.31
CA GLY A 464 3.05 17.16 -19.53
C GLY A 464 4.30 16.89 -20.38
N LEU A 465 4.14 16.20 -21.52
CA LEU A 465 5.25 15.91 -22.45
C LEU A 465 5.66 17.16 -23.23
N HIS A 466 4.69 18.00 -23.61
CA HIS A 466 4.99 19.29 -24.22
C HIS A 466 5.79 20.19 -23.25
N ALA A 467 5.41 20.24 -21.98
CA ALA A 467 6.18 20.96 -20.96
C ALA A 467 7.62 20.44 -20.83
N GLU A 468 7.82 19.13 -20.85
CA GLU A 468 9.17 18.53 -20.80
C GLU A 468 10.04 18.94 -22.01
N LEU A 469 9.47 18.91 -23.22
CA LEU A 469 10.13 19.38 -24.45
C LEU A 469 10.54 20.85 -24.34
N LEU A 470 9.61 21.72 -23.93
CA LEU A 470 9.91 23.16 -23.78
C LEU A 470 11.08 23.38 -22.80
N GLY A 471 11.16 22.57 -21.73
CA GLY A 471 12.28 22.58 -20.80
C GLY A 471 13.62 22.21 -21.45
N VAL A 472 13.64 21.18 -22.29
CA VAL A 472 14.85 20.78 -23.04
C VAL A 472 15.27 21.89 -24.01
N LEU A 473 14.34 22.40 -24.82
CA LEU A 473 14.61 23.48 -25.78
C LEU A 473 15.10 24.74 -25.07
N ALA A 474 14.50 25.09 -23.93
CA ALA A 474 14.93 26.22 -23.12
C ALA A 474 16.37 26.04 -22.63
N ARG A 475 16.76 24.86 -22.12
CA ARG A 475 18.14 24.61 -21.67
C ARG A 475 19.16 24.75 -22.81
N LEU A 476 18.82 24.25 -24.00
CA LEU A 476 19.67 24.40 -25.19
C LEU A 476 19.81 25.88 -25.58
N ARG A 477 18.71 26.64 -25.58
CA ARG A 477 18.74 28.09 -25.81
C ARG A 477 19.53 28.85 -24.75
N LEU A 478 19.43 28.47 -23.48
CA LEU A 478 20.26 29.04 -22.42
C LEU A 478 21.75 28.80 -22.69
N GLY A 479 22.13 27.61 -23.18
CA GLY A 479 23.51 27.34 -23.59
C GLY A 479 23.98 28.24 -24.73
N LEU A 480 23.12 28.47 -25.73
CA LEU A 480 23.45 29.31 -26.88
C LEU A 480 23.50 30.83 -26.56
N GLY A 481 23.01 31.27 -25.40
CA GLY A 481 22.89 32.70 -25.07
C GLY A 481 21.54 33.32 -25.44
N ASP A 482 20.55 32.53 -25.84
CA ASP A 482 19.20 32.97 -26.23
C ASP A 482 18.28 33.13 -25.01
N TYR A 483 18.71 33.91 -24.02
CA TYR A 483 18.08 33.94 -22.69
C TYR A 483 16.62 34.40 -22.71
N ALA A 484 16.28 35.41 -23.53
CA ALA A 484 14.91 35.92 -23.65
C ALA A 484 13.96 34.88 -24.25
N ARG A 485 14.40 34.19 -25.31
CA ARG A 485 13.64 33.10 -25.95
C ARG A 485 13.53 31.89 -25.02
N ALA A 486 14.59 31.56 -24.29
CA ALA A 486 14.53 30.51 -23.27
C ALA A 486 13.51 30.84 -22.17
N LEU A 487 13.44 32.10 -21.71
CA LEU A 487 12.46 32.52 -20.72
C LEU A 487 11.03 32.39 -21.23
N ASP A 488 10.73 32.78 -22.48
CA ASP A 488 9.40 32.58 -23.09
C ASP A 488 8.99 31.10 -23.11
N LEU A 489 9.93 30.21 -23.46
CA LEU A 489 9.72 28.76 -23.39
C LEU A 489 9.45 28.27 -21.96
N LEU A 490 10.21 28.78 -20.98
CA LEU A 490 10.09 28.41 -19.57
C LEU A 490 8.80 28.95 -18.93
N ASP A 491 8.32 30.11 -19.38
CA ASP A 491 7.04 30.68 -18.96
C ASP A 491 5.87 29.84 -19.49
N ARG A 492 5.93 29.42 -20.77
CA ARG A 492 4.95 28.49 -21.35
C ARG A 492 5.01 27.11 -20.72
N GLN A 493 6.21 26.61 -20.43
CA GLN A 493 6.40 25.36 -19.70
C GLN A 493 5.69 25.42 -18.33
N ALA A 494 5.87 26.50 -17.57
CA ALA A 494 5.22 26.66 -16.28
C ALA A 494 3.69 26.65 -16.41
N ALA A 495 3.13 27.35 -17.41
CA ALA A 495 1.69 27.35 -17.66
C ALA A 495 1.13 25.95 -17.97
N LEU A 496 1.82 25.17 -18.81
CA LEU A 496 1.41 23.79 -19.14
C LEU A 496 1.52 22.84 -17.93
N ILE A 497 2.51 23.05 -17.05
CA ILE A 497 2.66 22.27 -15.82
C ILE A 497 1.51 22.52 -14.86
N ASP A 498 1.06 23.77 -14.76
CA ASP A 498 -0.07 24.16 -13.93
C ASP A 498 -1.40 23.63 -14.49
N GLU A 499 -1.56 23.62 -15.82
CA GLU A 499 -2.73 23.05 -16.51
C GLU A 499 -2.83 21.52 -16.37
N ALA A 500 -1.71 20.81 -16.51
CA ALA A 500 -1.70 19.34 -16.53
C ALA A 500 -2.02 18.69 -15.16
N GLY A 501 -1.81 19.39 -14.04
CA GLY A 501 -2.14 18.95 -12.67
C GLY A 501 -1.30 17.79 -12.11
N ASP A 502 -1.10 16.72 -12.90
CA ASP A 502 -0.37 15.49 -12.57
C ASP A 502 1.01 15.46 -13.25
N VAL A 503 1.89 16.36 -12.81
CA VAL A 503 3.27 16.45 -13.32
C VAL A 503 4.26 16.07 -12.21
N PRO A 504 5.30 15.26 -12.51
CA PRO A 504 6.31 14.87 -11.51
C PRO A 504 6.96 16.06 -10.81
N ALA A 505 7.19 15.93 -9.50
CA ALA A 505 7.86 16.94 -8.68
C ALA A 505 9.26 17.30 -9.21
N SER A 506 9.97 16.35 -9.83
CA SER A 506 11.26 16.57 -10.47
C SER A 506 11.18 17.62 -11.58
N LEU A 507 10.20 17.49 -12.49
CA LEU A 507 10.02 18.42 -13.60
C LEU A 507 9.61 19.82 -13.11
N ARG A 508 8.76 19.91 -12.08
CA ARG A 508 8.39 21.19 -11.45
C ARG A 508 9.60 21.93 -10.87
N LEU A 509 10.47 21.22 -10.16
CA LEU A 509 11.68 21.81 -9.58
C LEU A 509 12.68 22.21 -10.66
N GLU A 510 12.89 21.38 -11.68
CA GLU A 510 13.75 21.71 -12.82
C GLU A 510 13.25 22.92 -13.62
N ALA A 511 11.94 23.00 -13.89
CA ALA A 511 11.34 24.13 -14.57
C ALA A 511 11.55 25.43 -13.76
N SER A 512 11.32 25.38 -12.44
CA SER A 512 11.56 26.53 -11.56
C SER A 512 13.03 26.96 -11.55
N ALA A 513 13.96 26.02 -11.43
CA ALA A 513 15.40 26.30 -11.41
C ALA A 513 15.89 26.90 -12.74
N ASN A 514 15.47 26.34 -13.89
CA ASN A 514 15.84 26.86 -15.21
C ASN A 514 15.23 28.23 -15.50
N ARG A 515 13.98 28.47 -15.07
CA ARG A 515 13.33 29.80 -15.13
C ARG A 515 14.07 30.84 -14.30
N GLY A 516 14.45 30.48 -13.08
CA GLY A 516 15.29 31.33 -12.23
C GLY A 516 16.65 31.65 -12.88
N ARG A 517 17.31 30.64 -13.45
CA ARG A 517 18.57 30.81 -14.19
C ARG A 517 18.41 31.78 -15.38
N ALA A 518 17.34 31.64 -16.17
CA ALA A 518 17.07 32.53 -17.31
C ALA A 518 16.87 33.99 -16.87
N LEU A 519 16.06 34.22 -15.83
CA LEU A 519 15.82 35.55 -15.27
C LEU A 519 17.11 36.18 -14.74
N ARG A 520 17.95 35.39 -14.05
CA ARG A 520 19.25 35.83 -13.55
C ARG A 520 20.20 36.24 -14.69
N LEU A 521 20.25 35.45 -15.77
CA LEU A 521 21.09 35.75 -16.94
C LEU A 521 20.62 36.98 -17.71
N LEU A 522 19.32 37.31 -17.67
CA LEU A 522 18.75 38.55 -18.20
C LEU A 522 18.94 39.77 -17.27
N GLY A 523 19.62 39.61 -16.14
CA GLY A 523 19.81 40.69 -15.17
C GLY A 523 18.56 41.04 -14.35
N ARG A 524 17.64 40.09 -14.15
CA ARG A 524 16.38 40.26 -13.38
C ARG A 524 16.38 39.39 -12.10
N PRO A 525 17.29 39.62 -11.13
CA PRO A 525 17.43 38.74 -9.95
C PRO A 525 16.25 38.82 -8.97
N ALA A 526 15.57 39.97 -8.86
CA ALA A 526 14.36 40.10 -8.04
C ALA A 526 13.21 39.24 -8.59
N ASP A 527 13.00 39.26 -9.92
CA ASP A 527 12.03 38.39 -10.57
C ASP A 527 12.41 36.91 -10.44
N CYS A 528 13.70 36.58 -10.53
CA CYS A 528 14.18 35.22 -10.28
C CYS A 528 13.69 34.70 -8.91
N ILE A 529 13.90 35.50 -7.85
CA ILE A 529 13.46 35.16 -6.49
C ILE A 529 11.94 34.98 -6.45
N ALA A 530 11.20 35.98 -6.93
CA ALA A 530 9.74 35.98 -6.88
C ALA A 530 9.12 34.78 -7.63
N ARG A 531 9.73 34.36 -8.75
CA ARG A 531 9.26 33.21 -9.55
C ARG A 531 9.70 31.86 -9.00
N MET A 532 10.78 31.80 -8.24
CA MET A 532 11.26 30.56 -7.63
C MET A 532 10.63 30.28 -6.26
N ASP A 533 10.27 31.31 -5.50
CA ASP A 533 9.75 31.18 -4.13
C ASP A 533 8.52 30.25 -3.98
N PRO A 534 7.54 30.22 -4.91
CA PRO A 534 6.40 29.29 -4.81
C PRO A 534 6.80 27.81 -4.77
N ALA A 535 7.91 27.43 -5.39
CA ALA A 535 8.38 26.04 -5.44
C ALA A 535 9.17 25.64 -4.17
N ARG A 536 9.36 26.53 -3.19
CA ARG A 536 10.19 26.27 -2.01
C ARG A 536 9.64 25.14 -1.13
N ALA A 537 8.33 25.13 -0.91
CA ALA A 537 7.68 24.06 -0.13
C ALA A 537 7.82 22.69 -0.82
N LEU A 538 7.71 22.67 -2.16
CA LEU A 538 7.92 21.46 -2.96
C LEU A 538 9.37 20.98 -2.87
N ALA A 539 10.35 21.90 -2.95
CA ALA A 539 11.76 21.58 -2.85
C ALA A 539 12.06 20.93 -1.50
N HIS A 540 11.60 21.54 -0.40
CA HIS A 540 11.79 21.04 0.95
C HIS A 540 11.14 19.66 1.17
N GLY A 541 9.89 19.48 0.75
CA GLY A 541 9.19 18.20 0.85
C GLY A 541 9.78 17.08 -0.02
N SER A 542 10.60 17.44 -1.02
CA SER A 542 11.19 16.49 -1.97
C SER A 542 12.66 16.13 -1.66
N GLU A 543 13.31 16.74 -0.66
CA GLU A 543 14.74 16.55 -0.36
C GLU A 543 15.14 15.07 -0.18
N GLY A 544 14.30 14.28 0.48
CA GLY A 544 14.57 12.86 0.72
C GLY A 544 14.43 11.97 -0.52
N ARG A 545 13.63 12.39 -1.52
CA ARG A 545 13.33 11.60 -2.73
C ARG A 545 14.08 12.10 -3.97
N LEU A 546 14.31 13.41 -4.06
CA LEU A 546 14.87 14.14 -5.22
C LEU A 546 16.00 15.10 -4.76
N PRO A 547 17.06 14.61 -4.09
CA PRO A 547 18.09 15.49 -3.51
C PRO A 547 18.86 16.30 -4.56
N ALA A 548 19.07 15.76 -5.77
CA ALA A 548 19.77 16.45 -6.85
C ALA A 548 18.97 17.67 -7.36
N GLN A 549 17.68 17.49 -7.63
CA GLN A 549 16.80 18.56 -8.10
C GLN A 549 16.57 19.62 -7.00
N ALA A 550 16.39 19.20 -5.75
CA ALA A 550 16.28 20.12 -4.63
C ALA A 550 17.56 20.95 -4.44
N ALA A 551 18.73 20.32 -4.52
CA ALA A 551 20.01 21.03 -4.43
C ALA A 551 20.20 22.04 -5.56
N GLU A 552 19.86 21.67 -6.81
CA GLU A 552 19.93 22.60 -7.95
C GLU A 552 18.97 23.79 -7.78
N TYR A 553 17.75 23.55 -7.30
CA TYR A 553 16.80 24.61 -6.97
C TYR A 553 17.39 25.59 -5.93
N TYR A 554 17.95 25.08 -4.83
CA TYR A 554 18.55 25.94 -3.80
C TYR A 554 19.79 26.67 -4.31
N ALA A 555 20.62 26.04 -5.14
CA ALA A 555 21.78 26.68 -5.76
C ALA A 555 21.37 27.86 -6.67
N GLN A 556 20.36 27.68 -7.54
CA GLN A 556 19.87 28.78 -8.37
C GLN A 556 19.24 29.91 -7.54
N LEU A 557 18.43 29.59 -6.54
CA LEU A 557 17.85 30.60 -5.65
C LEU A 557 18.93 31.36 -4.88
N GLY A 558 19.96 30.66 -4.40
CA GLY A 558 21.12 31.26 -3.73
C GLY A 558 21.87 32.23 -4.64
N ARG A 559 22.07 31.88 -5.92
CA ARG A 559 22.69 32.78 -6.91
C ARG A 559 21.85 34.03 -7.17
N CYS A 560 20.52 33.93 -7.16
CA CYS A 560 19.64 35.09 -7.31
C CYS A 560 19.69 36.01 -6.07
N ARG A 561 19.63 35.44 -4.87
CA ARG A 561 19.79 36.17 -3.59
C ARG A 561 21.17 36.84 -3.48
N ARG A 562 22.23 36.19 -3.98
CA ARG A 562 23.57 36.80 -4.04
C ARG A 562 23.58 38.07 -4.90
N GLN A 563 22.88 38.07 -6.04
CA GLN A 563 22.82 39.23 -6.94
C GLN A 563 21.97 40.39 -6.39
N THR A 564 21.03 40.12 -5.48
CA THR A 564 20.28 41.17 -4.75
C THR A 564 21.00 41.68 -3.49
N GLY A 565 22.19 41.16 -3.17
CA GLY A 565 22.95 41.55 -1.97
C GLY A 565 22.62 40.76 -0.71
N GLU A 566 21.69 39.80 -0.75
CA GLU A 566 21.26 38.99 0.40
C GLU A 566 22.26 37.86 0.73
N MET A 567 23.50 38.24 1.06
CA MET A 567 24.65 37.34 1.18
C MET A 567 24.44 36.23 2.21
N ALA A 568 23.84 36.54 3.37
CA ALA A 568 23.60 35.55 4.42
C ALA A 568 22.58 34.48 3.97
N SER A 569 21.51 34.89 3.29
CA SER A 569 20.52 33.96 2.72
C SER A 569 21.14 33.12 1.61
N ALA A 570 21.95 33.71 0.74
CA ALA A 570 22.65 32.99 -0.32
C ALA A 570 23.59 31.92 0.26
N GLU A 571 24.33 32.25 1.32
CA GLU A 571 25.24 31.34 2.00
C GLU A 571 24.52 30.14 2.62
N ALA A 572 23.39 30.37 3.28
CA ALA A 572 22.56 29.30 3.85
C ALA A 572 22.05 28.36 2.74
N LEU A 573 21.58 28.91 1.61
CA LEU A 573 21.08 28.12 0.48
C LEU A 573 22.20 27.29 -0.18
N PHE A 574 23.39 27.85 -0.40
CA PHE A 574 24.53 27.11 -0.95
C PHE A 574 25.02 26.00 -0.02
N ARG A 575 25.09 26.26 1.30
CA ARG A 575 25.44 25.21 2.28
C ARG A 575 24.41 24.09 2.30
N HIS A 576 23.12 24.42 2.22
CA HIS A 576 22.04 23.44 2.18
C HIS A 576 22.10 22.59 0.91
N ALA A 577 22.27 23.22 -0.26
CA ALA A 577 22.48 22.52 -1.52
C ALA A 577 23.71 21.58 -1.48
N LEU A 578 24.82 22.05 -0.93
CA LEU A 578 26.04 21.26 -0.75
C LEU A 578 25.83 20.06 0.18
N ALA A 579 25.08 20.23 1.27
CA ALA A 579 24.76 19.15 2.20
C ALA A 579 23.93 18.05 1.52
N LEU A 580 22.91 18.45 0.74
CA LEU A 580 22.11 17.51 -0.04
C LEU A 580 22.96 16.75 -1.07
N ARG A 581 23.88 17.43 -1.77
CA ARG A 581 24.79 16.80 -2.76
C ARG A 581 25.81 15.85 -2.13
N ARG A 582 26.21 16.06 -0.87
CA ARG A 582 27.14 15.16 -0.14
C ARG A 582 26.46 13.97 0.54
N GLY A 583 25.13 14.02 0.73
CA GLY A 583 24.40 13.03 1.53
C GLY A 583 24.27 11.63 0.93
N ARG A 584 24.24 11.47 -0.41
CA ARG A 584 24.16 10.16 -1.10
C ARG A 584 24.77 10.20 -2.51
N ALA A 585 25.51 9.15 -2.88
CA ALA A 585 26.17 8.89 -4.18
C ALA A 585 27.51 9.65 -4.41
N PRO A 586 28.38 9.24 -5.36
CA PRO A 586 29.74 9.75 -5.45
C PRO A 586 29.77 11.23 -5.85
N LEU A 587 30.80 11.92 -5.37
CA LEU A 587 31.08 13.34 -5.63
C LEU A 587 30.95 13.64 -7.13
N GLY A 588 30.04 14.54 -7.49
CA GLY A 588 29.76 14.95 -8.88
C GLY A 588 30.01 16.44 -9.13
N PRO A 589 29.84 16.93 -10.37
CA PRO A 589 30.12 18.32 -10.75
C PRO A 589 29.34 19.36 -9.93
N GLY A 590 28.18 18.99 -9.39
CA GLY A 590 27.41 19.86 -8.50
C GLY A 590 28.11 20.18 -7.17
N VAL A 591 28.97 19.30 -6.65
CA VAL A 591 29.73 19.61 -5.42
C VAL A 591 30.74 20.72 -5.71
N ALA A 592 31.48 20.60 -6.82
CA ALA A 592 32.40 21.64 -7.28
C ALA A 592 31.68 22.96 -7.53
N GLU A 593 30.50 22.91 -8.15
CA GLU A 593 29.67 24.09 -8.40
C GLU A 593 29.30 24.82 -7.10
N ASN A 594 28.79 24.12 -6.08
CA ASN A 594 28.44 24.79 -4.82
C ASN A 594 29.67 25.27 -4.02
N LEU A 595 30.81 24.59 -4.15
CA LEU A 595 32.07 25.10 -3.59
C LEU A 595 32.49 26.41 -4.27
N ALA A 596 32.32 26.51 -5.59
CA ALA A 596 32.54 27.75 -6.33
C ALA A 596 31.52 28.83 -5.94
N ASP A 597 30.25 28.48 -5.76
CA ASP A 597 29.22 29.42 -5.28
C ASP A 597 29.59 30.00 -3.89
N LEU A 598 30.05 29.16 -2.96
CA LEU A 598 30.52 29.61 -1.63
C LEU A 598 31.77 30.49 -1.74
N ALA A 599 32.72 30.13 -2.61
CA ALA A 599 33.89 30.95 -2.89
C ALA A 599 33.51 32.33 -3.47
N SER A 600 32.45 32.39 -4.28
CA SER A 600 31.92 33.65 -4.83
C SER A 600 31.38 34.61 -3.76
N LEU A 601 30.89 34.09 -2.64
CA LEU A 601 30.48 34.92 -1.50
C LEU A 601 31.68 35.53 -0.77
N HIS A 602 32.79 34.80 -0.67
CA HIS A 602 34.05 35.37 -0.16
C HIS A 602 34.58 36.45 -1.10
N ALA A 603 34.49 36.23 -2.41
CA ALA A 603 34.91 37.23 -3.41
C ALA A 603 34.05 38.50 -3.30
N ALA A 604 32.72 38.37 -3.19
CA ALA A 604 31.80 39.49 -3.05
C ALA A 604 32.03 40.32 -1.77
N ARG A 605 32.60 39.73 -0.72
CA ARG A 605 32.99 40.42 0.53
C ARG A 605 34.41 40.99 0.50
N GLY A 606 35.14 40.86 -0.61
CA GLY A 606 36.54 41.30 -0.72
C GLY A 606 37.57 40.35 -0.09
N HIS A 607 37.16 39.17 0.42
CA HIS A 607 38.06 38.19 1.02
C HIS A 607 38.80 37.36 -0.05
N THR A 608 39.64 38.01 -0.85
CA THR A 608 40.30 37.44 -2.06
C THR A 608 41.08 36.15 -1.77
N ALA A 609 41.82 36.08 -0.66
CA ALA A 609 42.60 34.88 -0.30
C ALA A 609 41.70 33.67 0.02
N ALA A 610 40.58 33.88 0.70
CA ALA A 610 39.62 32.82 1.01
C ALA A 610 38.87 32.37 -0.25
N ALA A 611 38.44 33.32 -1.09
CA ALA A 611 37.80 33.05 -2.37
C ALA A 611 38.69 32.21 -3.28
N ARG A 612 39.97 32.59 -3.44
CA ARG A 612 40.94 31.82 -4.24
C ARG A 612 41.07 30.38 -3.77
N ARG A 613 41.25 30.15 -2.46
CA ARG A 613 41.33 28.79 -1.91
C ARG A 613 40.05 27.99 -2.19
N GLY A 614 38.89 28.63 -2.06
CA GLY A 614 37.59 28.02 -2.36
C GLY A 614 37.46 27.58 -3.82
N TYR A 615 37.79 28.46 -4.77
CA TYR A 615 37.77 28.13 -6.19
C TYR A 615 38.82 27.08 -6.59
N GLN A 616 40.02 27.12 -6.01
CA GLN A 616 41.03 26.06 -6.22
C GLN A 616 40.51 24.69 -5.72
N SER A 617 39.84 24.67 -4.56
CA SER A 617 39.21 23.45 -4.05
C SER A 617 38.08 22.97 -4.96
N ALA A 618 37.27 23.88 -5.51
CA ALA A 618 36.21 23.55 -6.46
C ALA A 618 36.78 22.94 -7.75
N LEU A 619 37.84 23.54 -8.32
CA LEU A 619 38.49 23.04 -9.52
C LEU A 619 39.12 21.67 -9.31
N ALA A 620 39.78 21.45 -8.17
CA ALA A 620 40.38 20.16 -7.83
C ALA A 620 39.31 19.07 -7.63
N GLU A 621 38.17 19.40 -7.02
CA GLU A 621 37.03 18.49 -6.90
C GLU A 621 36.49 18.10 -8.29
N LEU A 622 36.30 19.09 -9.17
CA LEU A 622 35.81 18.86 -10.52
C LEU A 622 36.76 17.96 -11.33
N GLN A 623 38.06 18.22 -11.25
CA GLN A 623 39.09 17.47 -11.98
C GLN A 623 39.18 16.01 -11.51
N ARG A 624 39.08 15.77 -10.19
CA ARG A 624 39.10 14.41 -9.62
C ARG A 624 37.90 13.57 -10.08
N GLY A 625 36.72 14.18 -10.19
CA GLY A 625 35.49 13.46 -10.53
C GLY A 625 35.19 13.35 -12.03
N MET A 626 35.46 14.41 -12.80
CA MET A 626 34.98 14.57 -14.20
C MET A 626 36.10 14.84 -15.22
N GLY A 627 37.34 14.99 -14.77
CA GLY A 627 38.49 15.35 -15.62
C GLY A 627 38.61 16.85 -15.90
N ALA A 628 39.73 17.25 -16.51
CA ALA A 628 40.11 18.66 -16.70
C ALA A 628 39.31 19.41 -17.79
N ARG A 629 38.57 18.70 -18.65
CA ARG A 629 37.85 19.27 -19.80
C ARG A 629 36.34 19.50 -19.55
N HIS A 630 35.90 19.46 -18.30
CA HIS A 630 34.49 19.68 -17.98
C HIS A 630 34.10 21.17 -18.17
N PRO A 631 32.95 21.51 -18.79
CA PRO A 631 32.56 22.90 -19.06
C PRO A 631 32.57 23.84 -17.84
N LEU A 632 32.15 23.35 -16.66
CA LEU A 632 32.19 24.11 -15.40
C LEU A 632 33.61 24.65 -15.03
N ALA A 633 34.68 24.03 -15.53
CA ALA A 633 36.03 24.51 -15.30
C ALA A 633 36.25 25.91 -15.90
N ILE A 634 35.56 26.25 -17.01
CA ILE A 634 35.63 27.59 -17.63
C ILE A 634 35.21 28.67 -16.62
N ASP A 635 34.07 28.47 -15.96
CA ASP A 635 33.53 29.42 -14.98
C ASP A 635 34.43 29.54 -13.75
N ILE A 636 34.97 28.42 -13.26
CA ILE A 636 35.88 28.41 -12.10
C ILE A 636 37.20 29.11 -12.44
N LEU A 637 37.76 28.87 -13.63
CA LEU A 637 38.99 29.51 -14.11
C LEU A 637 38.80 31.01 -14.31
N ARG A 638 37.67 31.43 -14.90
CA ARG A 638 37.29 32.86 -14.98
C ARG A 638 37.20 33.49 -13.60
N ALA A 639 36.56 32.82 -12.65
CA ALA A 639 36.43 33.33 -11.29
C ALA A 639 37.79 33.42 -10.55
N LEU A 640 38.68 32.44 -10.77
CA LEU A 640 40.05 32.49 -10.27
C LEU A 640 40.83 33.66 -10.87
N CYS A 641 40.74 33.85 -12.19
CA CYS A 641 41.35 34.98 -12.88
C CYS A 641 40.89 36.32 -12.28
N ALA A 642 39.58 36.50 -12.09
CA ALA A 642 39.04 37.72 -11.49
C ALA A 642 39.55 37.96 -10.06
N VAL A 643 39.50 36.94 -9.18
CA VAL A 643 39.96 37.07 -7.79
C VAL A 643 41.47 37.26 -7.68
N GLU A 644 42.25 36.69 -8.59
CA GLU A 644 43.70 36.88 -8.62
C GLU A 644 44.09 38.25 -9.14
N ARG A 645 43.39 38.75 -10.17
CA ARG A 645 43.49 40.13 -10.64
C ARG A 645 43.20 41.12 -9.51
N ASP A 646 42.07 40.96 -8.82
CA ASP A 646 41.68 41.79 -7.67
C ASP A 646 42.67 41.69 -6.50
N GLY A 647 43.39 40.57 -6.40
CA GLY A 647 44.42 40.35 -5.38
C GLY A 647 45.85 40.73 -5.80
N GLY A 648 46.04 41.38 -6.95
CA GLY A 648 47.35 41.80 -7.49
C GLY A 648 48.20 40.68 -8.13
N ARG A 649 47.70 39.45 -8.20
CA ARG A 649 48.44 38.29 -8.75
C ARG A 649 48.29 38.19 -10.27
N ILE A 650 48.74 39.22 -10.99
CA ILE A 650 48.49 39.39 -12.44
C ILE A 650 49.00 38.19 -13.28
N ALA A 651 50.20 37.68 -13.01
CA ALA A 651 50.76 36.56 -13.77
C ALA A 651 49.96 35.25 -13.59
N GLN A 652 49.41 35.00 -12.40
CA GLN A 652 48.52 33.86 -12.16
C GLN A 652 47.17 34.08 -12.84
N ALA A 653 46.63 35.30 -12.74
CA ALA A 653 45.35 35.68 -13.34
C ALA A 653 45.38 35.49 -14.87
N GLU A 654 46.44 35.94 -15.54
CA GLU A 654 46.63 35.80 -16.99
C GLU A 654 46.64 34.33 -17.42
N ARG A 655 47.32 33.45 -16.67
CA ARG A 655 47.29 32.01 -16.96
C ARG A 655 45.88 31.43 -16.86
N HIS A 656 45.17 31.69 -15.76
CA HIS A 656 43.81 31.15 -15.59
C HIS A 656 42.82 31.72 -16.62
N CYS A 657 42.95 32.99 -17.00
CA CYS A 657 42.13 33.57 -18.06
C CYS A 657 42.45 32.96 -19.44
N ALA A 658 43.73 32.77 -19.78
CA ALA A 658 44.14 32.12 -21.02
C ALA A 658 43.65 30.66 -21.07
N ASP A 659 43.77 29.92 -19.97
CA ASP A 659 43.25 28.56 -19.85
C ASP A 659 41.72 28.52 -20.03
N ALA A 660 40.99 29.49 -19.45
CA ALA A 660 39.55 29.60 -19.62
C ALA A 660 39.15 29.88 -21.08
N VAL A 661 39.85 30.80 -21.76
CA VAL A 661 39.61 31.13 -23.18
C VAL A 661 39.90 29.92 -24.06
N SER A 662 41.05 29.27 -23.87
CA SER A 662 41.45 28.08 -24.63
C SER A 662 40.45 26.93 -24.46
N LEU A 663 40.02 26.66 -23.21
CA LEU A 663 39.05 25.62 -22.94
C LEU A 663 37.66 25.95 -23.52
N ALA A 664 37.19 27.20 -23.38
CA ALA A 664 35.91 27.63 -23.93
C ALA A 664 35.89 27.58 -25.46
N GLN A 665 36.96 28.03 -26.12
CA GLN A 665 37.12 27.92 -27.57
C GLN A 665 37.14 26.46 -28.03
N ALA A 666 37.86 25.59 -27.33
CA ALA A 666 37.97 24.17 -27.68
C ALA A 666 36.64 23.41 -27.52
N LEU A 667 35.85 23.73 -26.48
CA LEU A 667 34.60 23.03 -26.19
C LEU A 667 33.42 23.59 -26.99
N HIS A 668 33.30 24.92 -27.08
CA HIS A 668 32.09 25.58 -27.56
C HIS A 668 32.31 26.45 -28.81
N GLY A 669 33.56 26.71 -29.20
CA GLY A 669 33.90 27.57 -30.32
C GLY A 669 34.01 29.06 -29.96
N SER A 670 34.34 29.87 -30.97
CA SER A 670 34.73 31.27 -30.78
C SER A 670 33.57 32.24 -30.46
N HIS A 671 32.35 31.91 -30.86
CA HIS A 671 31.18 32.80 -30.73
C HIS A 671 30.21 32.38 -29.61
N HIS A 672 30.63 31.45 -28.74
CA HIS A 672 29.82 31.00 -27.61
C HIS A 672 29.85 32.05 -26.47
N PRO A 673 28.75 32.26 -25.72
CA PRO A 673 28.69 33.22 -24.60
C PRO A 673 29.87 33.07 -23.61
N ASP A 674 30.15 31.85 -23.15
CA ASP A 674 31.26 31.60 -22.22
C ASP A 674 32.63 31.99 -22.77
N THR A 675 32.83 31.83 -24.09
CA THR A 675 34.08 32.22 -24.76
C THR A 675 34.21 33.74 -24.82
N ILE A 676 33.12 34.44 -25.16
CA ILE A 676 33.08 35.91 -25.19
C ILE A 676 33.37 36.48 -23.80
N ASP A 677 32.75 35.92 -22.76
CA ASP A 677 33.00 36.39 -21.40
C ASP A 677 34.42 36.10 -20.91
N ALA A 678 34.99 34.93 -21.25
CA ALA A 678 36.38 34.62 -20.90
C ALA A 678 37.36 35.61 -21.56
N ARG A 679 37.12 35.97 -22.83
CA ARG A 679 37.94 36.97 -23.54
C ARG A 679 37.79 38.36 -22.99
N ARG A 680 36.57 38.80 -22.62
CA ARG A 680 36.36 40.09 -21.96
C ARG A 680 37.15 40.21 -20.66
N LEU A 681 37.26 39.12 -19.89
CA LEU A 681 38.05 39.10 -18.66
C LEU A 681 39.56 39.15 -18.95
N LEU A 682 40.03 38.45 -19.98
CA LEU A 682 41.42 38.56 -20.44
C LEU A 682 41.73 39.97 -20.97
N ALA A 683 40.80 40.59 -21.71
CA ALA A 683 40.92 41.96 -22.19
C ALA A 683 41.03 42.96 -21.02
N ALA A 684 40.33 42.74 -19.91
CA ALA A 684 40.48 43.56 -18.71
C ALA A 684 41.90 43.47 -18.11
N LEU A 685 42.54 42.30 -18.15
CA LEU A 685 43.95 42.14 -17.77
C LEU A 685 44.90 42.84 -18.75
N HIS A 686 44.60 42.79 -20.05
CA HIS A 686 45.37 43.52 -21.06
C HIS A 686 45.35 45.03 -20.81
N VAL A 687 44.22 45.59 -20.35
CA VAL A 687 44.15 47.00 -19.91
C VAL A 687 45.09 47.26 -18.73
N ASP A 688 45.04 46.43 -17.68
CA ASP A 688 45.93 46.58 -16.52
C ASP A 688 47.41 46.53 -16.93
N GLN A 689 47.73 45.70 -17.93
CA GLN A 689 49.07 45.51 -18.48
C GLN A 689 49.49 46.58 -19.52
N GLY A 690 48.60 47.50 -19.89
CA GLY A 690 48.87 48.55 -20.89
C GLY A 690 48.83 48.09 -22.34
N ARG A 691 48.34 46.88 -22.63
CA ARG A 691 48.15 46.33 -23.97
C ARG A 691 46.79 46.76 -24.52
N LEU A 692 46.66 48.07 -24.73
CA LEU A 692 45.37 48.73 -24.95
C LEU A 692 44.74 48.32 -26.28
N THR A 693 45.53 48.16 -27.34
CA THR A 693 45.03 47.79 -28.68
C THR A 693 44.44 46.38 -28.71
N GLU A 694 45.07 45.42 -28.03
CA GLU A 694 44.54 44.06 -27.89
C GLU A 694 43.24 44.06 -27.07
N ALA A 695 43.20 44.79 -25.95
CA ALA A 695 42.01 44.93 -25.13
C ALA A 695 40.84 45.55 -25.91
N GLU A 696 41.11 46.62 -26.67
CA GLU A 696 40.12 47.34 -27.47
C GLU A 696 39.48 46.45 -28.54
N THR A 697 40.29 45.63 -29.20
CA THR A 697 39.83 44.68 -30.23
C THR A 697 38.86 43.67 -29.62
N GLU A 698 39.27 43.01 -28.53
CA GLU A 698 38.45 42.01 -27.84
C GLU A 698 37.15 42.61 -27.28
N PHE A 699 37.20 43.80 -26.67
CA PHE A 699 36.00 44.46 -26.16
C PHE A 699 35.05 44.91 -27.27
N ARG A 700 35.55 45.33 -28.44
CA ARG A 700 34.69 45.68 -29.59
C ARG A 700 34.01 44.47 -30.20
N GLU A 701 34.74 43.37 -30.38
CA GLU A 701 34.15 42.10 -30.84
C GLU A 701 33.07 41.61 -29.86
N ALA A 702 33.38 41.62 -28.56
CA ALA A 702 32.42 41.30 -27.52
C ALA A 702 31.21 42.24 -27.54
N HIS A 703 31.40 43.54 -27.76
CA HIS A 703 30.31 44.52 -27.84
C HIS A 703 29.34 44.20 -28.98
N ALA A 704 29.87 43.94 -30.18
CA ALA A 704 29.08 43.59 -31.35
C ALA A 704 28.25 42.32 -31.09
N TRP A 705 28.87 41.30 -30.47
CA TRP A 705 28.17 40.08 -30.08
C TRP A 705 27.06 40.35 -29.05
N LEU A 706 27.34 41.13 -27.99
CA LEU A 706 26.38 41.44 -26.93
C LEU A 706 25.17 42.20 -27.46
N LEU A 707 25.38 43.20 -28.32
CA LEU A 707 24.30 43.94 -28.97
C LEU A 707 23.43 43.04 -29.84
N ALA A 708 24.06 42.25 -30.70
CA ALA A 708 23.33 41.34 -31.59
C ALA A 708 22.56 40.26 -30.82
N ARG A 709 23.07 39.84 -29.65
CA ARG A 709 22.55 38.68 -28.94
C ARG A 709 21.59 38.99 -27.80
N LEU A 710 21.94 39.96 -26.97
CA LEU A 710 21.23 40.29 -25.75
C LEU A 710 20.36 41.55 -25.92
N GLY A 711 20.60 42.31 -26.99
CA GLY A 711 19.93 43.56 -27.27
C GLY A 711 20.60 44.76 -26.58
N PRO A 712 20.28 45.99 -27.02
CA PRO A 712 20.95 47.20 -26.58
C PRO A 712 20.74 47.51 -25.11
N ASP A 713 19.64 47.06 -24.51
CA ASP A 713 19.32 47.38 -23.12
C ASP A 713 20.02 46.45 -22.10
N HIS A 714 20.69 45.38 -22.52
CA HIS A 714 21.19 44.38 -21.58
C HIS A 714 22.29 44.92 -20.64
N VAL A 715 22.31 44.47 -19.38
CA VAL A 715 23.28 44.94 -18.37
C VAL A 715 24.74 44.67 -18.77
N ASP A 716 24.99 43.60 -19.50
CA ASP A 716 26.34 43.28 -19.99
C ASP A 716 26.82 44.20 -21.11
N VAL A 717 25.90 44.80 -21.88
CA VAL A 717 26.24 45.85 -22.85
C VAL A 717 26.76 47.07 -22.11
N ALA A 718 26.06 47.53 -21.06
CA ALA A 718 26.52 48.64 -20.23
C ALA A 718 27.87 48.35 -19.55
N ARG A 719 28.08 47.14 -19.02
CA ARG A 719 29.38 46.74 -18.44
C ARG A 719 30.49 46.77 -19.50
N ASN A 720 30.20 46.34 -20.73
CA ASN A 720 31.20 46.35 -21.80
C ASN A 720 31.49 47.77 -22.31
N LEU A 721 30.50 48.66 -22.36
CA LEU A 721 30.69 50.08 -22.64
C LEU A 721 31.58 50.74 -21.59
N ASN A 722 31.38 50.44 -20.31
CA ASN A 722 32.29 50.88 -19.26
C ASN A 722 33.74 50.41 -19.49
N SER A 723 33.94 49.16 -19.89
CA SER A 723 35.29 48.68 -20.23
C SER A 723 35.90 49.38 -21.45
N LEU A 724 35.12 49.59 -22.52
CA LEU A 724 35.54 50.34 -23.70
C LEU A 724 35.89 51.80 -23.34
N ALA A 725 35.12 52.41 -22.44
CA ALA A 725 35.41 53.74 -21.95
C ALA A 725 36.73 53.83 -21.19
N ILE A 726 37.03 52.84 -20.35
CA ILE A 726 38.32 52.76 -19.67
C ILE A 726 39.46 52.60 -20.68
N VAL A 727 39.29 51.78 -21.73
CA VAL A 727 40.29 51.67 -22.80
C VAL A 727 40.49 53.03 -23.51
N ALA A 728 39.39 53.69 -23.89
CA ALA A 728 39.44 55.01 -24.53
C ALA A 728 40.14 56.04 -23.63
N TRP A 729 39.82 56.05 -22.34
CA TRP A 729 40.48 56.91 -21.36
C TRP A 729 41.96 56.61 -21.21
N GLU A 730 42.36 55.34 -21.08
CA GLU A 730 43.77 54.95 -21.01
C GLU A 730 44.54 55.38 -22.27
N ARG A 731 43.92 55.33 -23.45
CA ARG A 731 44.49 55.84 -24.72
C ARG A 731 44.48 57.37 -24.85
N GLY A 732 43.76 58.08 -23.99
CA GLY A 732 43.65 59.55 -23.99
C GLY A 732 42.47 60.11 -24.78
N ASP A 733 41.58 59.26 -25.33
CA ASP A 733 40.33 59.69 -25.97
C ASP A 733 39.24 59.91 -24.91
N THR A 734 39.34 61.04 -24.22
CA THR A 734 38.40 61.45 -23.16
C THR A 734 36.97 61.60 -23.71
N ALA A 735 36.82 62.08 -24.94
CA ALA A 735 35.51 62.30 -25.55
C ALA A 735 34.78 60.97 -25.79
N ALA A 736 35.47 59.94 -26.30
CA ALA A 736 34.90 58.61 -26.42
C ALA A 736 34.59 57.98 -25.06
N ALA A 737 35.50 58.12 -24.09
CA ALA A 737 35.29 57.59 -22.75
C ALA A 737 34.03 58.16 -22.08
N LEU A 738 33.83 59.47 -22.14
CA LEU A 738 32.64 60.12 -21.55
C LEU A 738 31.34 59.68 -22.25
N ARG A 739 31.32 59.58 -23.59
CA ARG A 739 30.14 59.08 -24.32
C ARG A 739 29.73 57.68 -23.89
N ASP A 740 30.70 56.76 -23.81
CA ASP A 740 30.43 55.37 -23.46
C ASP A 740 30.00 55.22 -21.98
N LEU A 741 30.58 56.03 -21.07
CA LEU A 741 30.18 56.06 -19.66
C LEU A 741 28.80 56.67 -19.45
N ASP A 742 28.46 57.75 -20.16
CA ASP A 742 27.13 58.36 -20.08
C ASP A 742 26.05 57.39 -20.61
N ALA A 743 26.33 56.70 -21.72
CA ALA A 743 25.45 55.64 -22.24
C ALA A 743 25.28 54.50 -21.24
N ALA A 744 26.37 53.98 -20.67
CA ALA A 744 26.32 52.92 -19.66
C ALA A 744 25.57 53.36 -18.39
N THR A 745 25.75 54.61 -17.97
CA THR A 745 25.06 55.20 -16.81
C THR A 745 23.56 55.25 -17.05
N ALA A 746 23.11 55.78 -18.19
CA ALA A 746 21.69 55.85 -18.54
C ALA A 746 21.02 54.48 -18.53
N MET A 747 21.69 53.47 -19.10
CA MET A 747 21.19 52.09 -19.14
C MET A 747 21.03 51.46 -17.74
N LEU A 748 21.98 51.71 -16.84
CA LEU A 748 21.98 51.13 -15.51
C LEU A 748 21.07 51.90 -14.54
N ALA A 749 21.05 53.23 -14.64
CA ALA A 749 20.18 54.09 -13.81
C ALA A 749 18.70 53.78 -14.01
N ALA A 750 18.28 53.47 -15.26
CA ALA A 750 16.90 53.06 -15.57
C ALA A 750 16.44 51.78 -14.84
N ARG A 751 17.37 51.00 -14.26
CA ARG A 751 17.10 49.75 -13.53
C ARG A 751 17.17 49.91 -12.01
N GLY A 752 17.62 51.06 -11.53
CA GLY A 752 17.78 51.37 -10.11
C GLY A 752 19.18 51.07 -9.55
N PRO A 753 19.36 51.20 -8.23
CA PRO A 753 20.63 51.05 -7.54
C PRO A 753 21.31 49.70 -7.82
N SER A 754 22.58 49.70 -8.21
CA SER A 754 23.36 48.49 -8.43
C SER A 754 24.86 48.74 -8.33
N HIS A 755 25.65 47.69 -8.07
CA HIS A 755 27.12 47.78 -8.09
C HIS A 755 27.63 48.27 -9.45
N GLY A 756 27.02 47.82 -10.54
CA GLY A 756 27.38 48.25 -11.88
C GLY A 756 27.21 49.76 -12.05
N LEU A 757 26.08 50.33 -11.58
CA LEU A 757 25.86 51.77 -11.64
C LEU A 757 26.94 52.51 -10.83
N ALA A 758 27.22 52.07 -9.60
CA ALA A 758 28.25 52.68 -8.76
C ALA A 758 29.66 52.63 -9.38
N ASP A 759 29.99 51.58 -10.13
CA ASP A 759 31.28 51.46 -10.83
C ASP A 759 31.37 52.39 -12.03
N VAL A 760 30.33 52.46 -12.87
CA VAL A 760 30.30 53.38 -14.02
C VAL A 760 30.36 54.83 -13.55
N MET A 761 29.63 55.18 -12.49
CA MET A 761 29.64 56.53 -11.93
C MET A 761 30.99 56.93 -11.34
N PHE A 762 31.68 55.99 -10.67
CA PHE A 762 33.04 56.21 -10.19
C PHE A 762 34.00 56.46 -11.36
N ASN A 763 33.91 55.66 -12.43
CA ASN A 763 34.75 55.83 -13.62
C ASN A 763 34.43 57.12 -14.37
N LEU A 764 33.16 57.53 -14.43
CA LEU A 764 32.74 58.82 -14.99
C LEU A 764 33.36 59.99 -14.22
N ALA A 765 33.34 59.93 -12.88
CA ALA A 765 34.02 60.91 -12.05
C ALA A 765 35.54 60.91 -12.27
N LEU A 766 36.15 59.73 -12.40
CA LEU A 766 37.59 59.59 -12.65
C LEU A 766 38.01 60.24 -13.98
N VAL A 767 37.26 59.97 -15.06
CA VAL A 767 37.56 60.54 -16.39
C VAL A 767 37.34 62.06 -16.41
N ARG A 768 36.27 62.57 -15.79
CA ARG A 768 36.03 64.03 -15.64
C ARG A 768 37.11 64.71 -14.80
N ALA A 769 37.61 64.03 -13.76
CA ALA A 769 38.71 64.52 -12.95
C ALA A 769 40.01 64.61 -13.77
N ASP A 770 40.32 63.61 -14.59
CA ASP A 770 41.51 63.59 -15.46
C ASP A 770 41.44 64.69 -16.54
N SER A 771 40.23 65.02 -17.03
CA SER A 771 40.03 66.13 -17.98
C SER A 771 40.10 67.54 -17.35
N GLY A 772 40.43 67.64 -16.06
CA GLY A 772 40.60 68.91 -15.34
C GLY A 772 39.30 69.51 -14.78
N ASP A 773 38.16 68.85 -14.95
CA ASP A 773 36.86 69.35 -14.48
C ASP A 773 36.50 68.77 -13.11
N ALA A 774 37.19 69.26 -12.06
CA ALA A 774 36.97 68.80 -10.69
C ALA A 774 35.55 69.08 -10.19
N GLN A 775 34.92 70.15 -10.68
CA GLN A 775 33.57 70.56 -10.29
C GLN A 775 32.51 69.63 -10.89
N ALA A 776 32.64 69.23 -12.16
CA ALA A 776 31.72 68.29 -12.80
C ALA A 776 31.96 66.81 -12.42
N ALA A 777 33.15 66.48 -11.91
CA ALA A 777 33.47 65.14 -11.41
C ALA A 777 32.79 64.82 -10.07
N LEU A 778 32.67 65.81 -9.18
CA LEU A 778 32.23 65.61 -7.79
C LEU A 778 30.80 65.02 -7.68
N PRO A 779 29.77 65.48 -8.42
CA PRO A 779 28.42 64.92 -8.33
C PRO A 779 28.36 63.41 -8.63
N SER A 780 29.01 62.98 -9.72
CA SER A 780 29.05 61.55 -10.09
C SER A 780 29.78 60.70 -9.06
N LEU A 781 30.80 61.26 -8.40
CA LEU A 781 31.51 60.57 -7.34
C LEU A 781 30.68 60.43 -6.07
N GLU A 782 29.98 61.50 -5.67
CA GLU A 782 29.12 61.48 -4.47
C GLU A 782 27.96 60.48 -4.64
N GLU A 783 27.38 60.40 -5.83
CA GLU A 783 26.35 59.40 -6.13
C GLU A 783 26.93 57.97 -6.11
N SER A 784 28.12 57.75 -6.69
CA SER A 784 28.85 56.48 -6.55
C SER A 784 29.09 56.12 -5.07
N LEU A 785 29.50 57.08 -4.24
CA LEU A 785 29.71 56.88 -2.80
C LEU A 785 28.41 56.52 -2.08
N ALA A 786 27.31 57.21 -2.38
CA ALA A 786 25.99 56.92 -1.82
C ALA A 786 25.56 55.48 -2.15
N LEU A 787 25.65 55.10 -3.42
CA LEU A 787 25.32 53.73 -3.88
C LEU A 787 26.23 52.68 -3.23
N ARG A 788 27.53 52.94 -3.11
CA ARG A 788 28.47 52.00 -2.46
C ARG A 788 28.15 51.82 -0.98
N ARG A 789 27.82 52.89 -0.25
CA ARG A 789 27.40 52.80 1.16
C ARG A 789 26.11 52.01 1.33
N GLU A 790 25.11 52.29 0.50
CA GLU A 790 23.83 51.58 0.51
C GLU A 790 24.01 50.08 0.26
N LEU A 791 24.84 49.71 -0.73
CA LEU A 791 24.96 48.32 -1.17
C LEU A 791 25.99 47.48 -0.39
N LEU A 792 27.04 48.11 0.15
CA LEU A 792 28.20 47.41 0.74
C LEU A 792 28.38 47.69 2.24
N GLY A 793 27.75 48.74 2.78
CA GLY A 793 28.00 49.25 4.12
C GLY A 793 29.26 50.12 4.22
N ASP A 794 29.34 50.97 5.25
CA ASP A 794 30.30 52.07 5.36
C ASP A 794 31.79 51.66 5.47
N ASP A 795 32.08 50.45 5.96
CA ASP A 795 33.44 49.97 6.18
C ASP A 795 34.07 49.26 4.97
N HIS A 796 33.36 49.20 3.83
CA HIS A 796 33.85 48.47 2.67
C HIS A 796 35.05 49.17 2.01
N PRO A 797 36.14 48.47 1.64
CA PRO A 797 37.36 49.11 1.13
C PRO A 797 37.17 49.87 -0.20
N LEU A 798 36.17 49.51 -1.02
CA LEU A 798 35.79 50.29 -2.22
C LEU A 798 35.29 51.71 -1.90
N ILE A 799 34.70 51.92 -0.72
CA ILE A 799 34.37 53.28 -0.26
C ILE A 799 35.66 54.06 -0.04
N GLY A 800 36.70 53.43 0.50
CA GLY A 800 38.02 54.04 0.63
C GLY A 800 38.63 54.44 -0.71
N VAL A 801 38.46 53.63 -1.77
CA VAL A 801 38.90 53.97 -3.13
C VAL A 801 38.19 55.21 -3.66
N ALA A 802 36.88 55.32 -3.44
CA ALA A 802 36.10 56.49 -3.85
C ALA A 802 36.41 57.74 -2.99
N GLN A 803 36.64 57.56 -1.69
CA GLN A 803 37.06 58.62 -0.77
C GLN A 803 38.43 59.19 -1.14
N ARG A 804 39.34 58.37 -1.67
CA ARG A 804 40.63 58.85 -2.20
C ARG A 804 40.41 59.87 -3.31
N LEU A 805 39.63 59.51 -4.33
CA LEU A 805 39.31 60.41 -5.44
C LEU A 805 38.58 61.67 -4.95
N ARG A 806 37.68 61.52 -3.97
CA ARG A 806 36.95 62.65 -3.37
C ARG A 806 37.91 63.62 -2.70
N GLY A 807 38.85 63.11 -1.93
CA GLY A 807 39.91 63.91 -1.32
C GLY A 807 40.76 64.65 -2.35
N GLU A 808 41.21 63.96 -3.40
CA GLU A 808 41.97 64.57 -4.50
C GLU A 808 41.20 65.69 -5.21
N LEU A 809 39.89 65.49 -5.46
CA LEU A 809 39.02 66.50 -6.05
C LEU A 809 38.81 67.71 -5.13
N LEU A 810 38.56 67.47 -3.83
CA LEU A 810 38.39 68.53 -2.84
C LEU A 810 39.66 69.39 -2.70
N LEU A 811 40.85 68.79 -2.79
CA LEU A 811 42.12 69.54 -2.83
C LEU A 811 42.23 70.45 -4.05
N ARG A 812 41.74 70.02 -5.22
CA ARG A 812 41.72 70.85 -6.45
C ARG A 812 40.70 71.99 -6.36
N LEU A 813 39.63 71.79 -5.59
CA LEU A 813 38.60 72.80 -5.32
C LEU A 813 38.94 73.73 -4.12
N GLY A 814 40.10 73.57 -3.49
CA GLY A 814 40.54 74.39 -2.35
C GLY A 814 39.85 74.07 -1.01
N ARG A 815 39.24 72.89 -0.88
CA ARG A 815 38.53 72.42 0.33
C ARG A 815 39.41 71.49 1.17
N ASP A 816 40.52 72.03 1.67
CA ASP A 816 41.62 71.25 2.23
C ASP A 816 41.25 70.47 3.50
N ALA A 817 40.43 71.04 4.38
CA ALA A 817 39.99 70.37 5.61
C ALA A 817 39.14 69.13 5.31
N ASP A 818 38.16 69.27 4.41
CA ASP A 818 37.29 68.16 3.98
C ASP A 818 38.10 67.09 3.22
N ALA A 819 39.08 67.51 2.43
CA ALA A 819 39.95 66.62 1.70
C ALA A 819 40.79 65.73 2.64
N LEU A 820 41.39 66.31 3.68
CA LEU A 820 42.17 65.55 4.66
C LEU A 820 41.32 64.51 5.39
N VAL A 821 40.06 64.83 5.72
CA VAL A 821 39.13 63.86 6.29
C VAL A 821 38.89 62.70 5.32
N ALA A 822 38.54 63.01 4.07
CA ALA A 822 38.29 62.01 3.04
C ALA A 822 39.52 61.10 2.80
N LEU A 823 40.72 61.67 2.73
CA LEU A 823 41.95 60.92 2.49
C LEU A 823 42.38 60.05 3.67
N ARG A 824 42.14 60.50 4.91
CA ARG A 824 42.36 59.65 6.10
C ARG A 824 41.41 58.47 6.13
N ASP A 825 40.14 58.69 5.80
CA ASP A 825 39.18 57.60 5.64
C ASP A 825 39.57 56.65 4.51
N ALA A 826 40.02 57.18 3.38
CA ALA A 826 40.52 56.39 2.26
C ALA A 826 41.66 55.47 2.67
N ALA A 827 42.68 56.01 3.34
CA ALA A 827 43.83 55.25 3.82
C ALA A 827 43.42 54.19 4.88
N ARG A 828 42.57 54.55 5.83
CA ARG A 828 42.05 53.64 6.87
C ARG A 828 41.28 52.46 6.25
N LEU A 829 40.28 52.74 5.42
CA LEU A 829 39.38 51.73 4.84
C LEU A 829 40.14 50.79 3.88
N THR A 830 40.97 51.33 3.00
CA THR A 830 41.72 50.51 2.04
C THR A 830 42.80 49.66 2.72
N ARG A 831 43.51 50.19 3.73
CA ARG A 831 44.47 49.40 4.52
C ARG A 831 43.79 48.30 5.31
N ALA A 832 42.66 48.60 5.95
CA ALA A 832 41.93 47.61 6.73
C ALA A 832 41.36 46.48 5.85
N GLY A 833 40.80 46.81 4.69
CA GLY A 833 40.16 45.83 3.82
C GLY A 833 41.10 45.07 2.89
N TYR A 834 42.10 45.73 2.29
CA TYR A 834 43.01 45.10 1.32
C TYR A 834 44.40 44.77 1.86
N GLY A 835 44.81 45.38 2.98
CA GLY A 835 46.18 45.34 3.49
C GLY A 835 47.05 46.49 2.96
N GLY A 836 48.13 46.80 3.68
CA GLY A 836 48.98 47.96 3.40
C GLY A 836 49.77 47.88 2.09
N ASP A 837 50.09 46.67 1.63
CA ASP A 837 50.84 46.46 0.38
C ASP A 837 49.97 46.51 -0.87
N HIS A 838 48.65 46.53 -0.72
CA HIS A 838 47.74 46.54 -1.85
C HIS A 838 47.86 47.85 -2.66
N PRO A 839 47.81 47.81 -4.01
CA PRO A 839 47.97 49.00 -4.85
C PRO A 839 47.03 50.16 -4.48
N GLN A 840 45.77 49.85 -4.16
CA GLN A 840 44.78 50.86 -3.77
C GLN A 840 45.08 51.50 -2.40
N ALA A 841 45.63 50.73 -1.45
CA ALA A 841 46.04 51.28 -0.15
C ALA A 841 47.26 52.18 -0.32
N ARG A 842 48.24 51.78 -1.14
CA ARG A 842 49.41 52.61 -1.48
C ARG A 842 49.00 53.91 -2.18
N ARG A 843 48.03 53.87 -3.10
CA ARG A 843 47.45 55.07 -3.74
C ARG A 843 46.76 56.00 -2.76
N ALA A 844 45.99 55.46 -1.80
CA ALA A 844 45.34 56.27 -0.78
C ALA A 844 46.37 56.94 0.15
N GLU A 845 47.43 56.21 0.54
CA GLU A 845 48.53 56.75 1.34
C GLU A 845 49.36 57.78 0.60
N HIS A 846 49.59 57.58 -0.70
CA HIS A 846 50.23 58.56 -1.58
C HIS A 846 49.44 59.88 -1.61
N ALA A 847 48.14 59.81 -1.88
CA ALA A 847 47.27 61.00 -1.90
C ALA A 847 47.22 61.70 -0.53
N LEU A 848 47.13 60.94 0.57
CA LEU A 848 47.16 61.47 1.93
C LEU A 848 48.50 62.16 2.24
N ALA A 849 49.63 61.57 1.85
CA ALA A 849 50.96 62.14 2.07
C ALA A 849 51.11 63.49 1.34
N LEU A 850 50.58 63.62 0.13
CA LEU A 850 50.58 64.89 -0.61
C LEU A 850 49.68 65.94 0.05
N ALA A 851 48.53 65.53 0.57
CA ALA A 851 47.59 66.44 1.23
C ALA A 851 48.13 66.97 2.57
N GLU A 852 48.67 66.09 3.42
CA GLU A 852 49.22 66.48 4.73
C GLU A 852 50.46 67.36 4.62
N ALA A 853 51.15 67.28 3.49
CA ALA A 853 52.37 68.02 3.24
C ALA A 853 52.17 69.33 2.47
N ARG A 854 50.92 69.75 2.21
CA ARG A 854 50.64 71.12 1.72
C ARG A 854 51.13 72.13 2.77
N GLY A 855 52.34 72.64 2.56
CA GLY A 855 53.05 73.55 3.46
C GLY A 855 54.32 73.00 4.12
N ASP A 856 54.61 71.70 4.00
CA ASP A 856 55.84 71.05 4.51
C ASP A 856 56.35 69.96 3.54
N PRO A 857 57.16 70.35 2.53
CA PRO A 857 57.64 69.42 1.50
C PRO A 857 58.57 68.33 2.06
N GLN A 858 59.24 68.58 3.19
CA GLN A 858 60.18 67.63 3.79
C GLN A 858 59.42 66.48 4.46
N ARG A 859 58.31 66.78 5.13
CA ARG A 859 57.40 65.77 5.70
C ARG A 859 56.72 64.93 4.61
N ALA A 860 56.37 65.53 3.45
CA ALA A 860 55.90 64.74 2.30
C ALA A 860 56.94 63.71 1.86
N LEU A 861 58.19 64.15 1.66
CA LEU A 861 59.26 63.29 1.18
C LEU A 861 59.52 62.10 2.11
N GLN A 862 59.47 62.32 3.43
CA GLN A 862 59.60 61.24 4.43
C GLN A 862 58.52 60.15 4.28
N ARG A 863 57.32 60.51 3.79
CA ARG A 863 56.23 59.55 3.55
C ARG A 863 56.24 58.96 2.13
N LEU A 864 56.64 59.75 1.14
CA LEU A 864 56.63 59.36 -0.28
C LEU A 864 57.82 58.48 -0.66
N ASP A 865 59.01 58.71 -0.09
CA ASP A 865 60.21 57.95 -0.42
C ASP A 865 60.09 56.45 -0.11
N PRO A 866 59.56 56.05 1.07
CA PRO A 866 59.28 54.65 1.34
C PRO A 866 58.27 54.04 0.35
N LEU A 867 57.23 54.79 -0.03
CA LEU A 867 56.23 54.32 -1.00
C LEU A 867 56.81 54.13 -2.41
N ALA A 868 57.74 55.00 -2.81
CA ALA A 868 58.43 54.93 -4.10
C ALA A 868 59.50 53.82 -4.14
N ALA A 869 60.16 53.54 -3.01
CA ALA A 869 61.20 52.52 -2.89
C ALA A 869 60.64 51.13 -2.54
N ALA A 870 59.39 51.03 -2.12
CA ALA A 870 58.79 49.75 -1.75
C ALA A 870 58.78 48.79 -2.93
N GLU A 871 59.29 47.57 -2.69
CA GLU A 871 59.28 46.51 -3.69
C GLU A 871 57.84 46.25 -4.16
N ALA A 872 57.65 46.29 -5.48
CA ALA A 872 56.36 46.11 -6.11
C ALA A 872 56.27 44.67 -6.62
N VAL A 873 55.38 43.89 -6.02
CA VAL A 873 55.15 42.47 -6.36
C VAL A 873 54.44 42.32 -7.71
N ASP A 874 53.73 43.36 -8.15
CA ASP A 874 52.99 43.38 -9.40
C ASP A 874 53.00 44.78 -10.08
N LEU A 875 52.46 44.83 -11.30
CA LEU A 875 52.45 46.05 -12.12
C LEU A 875 51.58 47.17 -11.53
N GLU A 876 50.47 46.85 -10.86
CA GLU A 876 49.59 47.86 -10.25
C GLU A 876 50.24 48.50 -9.01
N ALA A 877 50.93 47.70 -8.20
CA ALA A 877 51.75 48.21 -7.10
C ALA A 877 52.88 49.09 -7.64
N ARG A 878 53.46 48.72 -8.80
CA ARG A 878 54.50 49.50 -9.47
C ARG A 878 53.97 50.82 -10.02
N LYS A 879 52.73 50.86 -10.55
CA LYS A 879 52.03 52.10 -10.92
C LYS A 879 51.92 53.05 -9.73
N ALA A 880 51.55 52.56 -8.54
CA ALA A 880 51.51 53.37 -7.33
C ALA A 880 52.91 53.90 -6.93
N ALA A 881 53.94 53.05 -7.00
CA ALA A 881 55.31 53.44 -6.69
C ALA A 881 55.86 54.50 -7.68
N TRP A 882 55.57 54.37 -8.98
CA TRP A 882 55.94 55.38 -9.98
C TRP A 882 55.28 56.73 -9.71
N LEU A 883 53.99 56.76 -9.33
CA LEU A 883 53.30 58.01 -8.99
C LEU A 883 53.85 58.64 -7.71
N ALA A 884 54.17 57.84 -6.69
CA ALA A 884 54.83 58.31 -5.47
C ALA A 884 56.21 58.89 -5.77
N GLY A 885 57.01 58.19 -6.59
CA GLY A 885 58.33 58.65 -7.01
C GLY A 885 58.28 59.90 -7.88
N ALA A 886 57.32 60.00 -8.80
CA ALA A 886 57.11 61.19 -9.63
C ALA A 886 56.75 62.40 -8.76
N SER A 887 55.90 62.20 -7.75
CA SER A 887 55.53 63.26 -6.81
C SER A 887 56.70 63.68 -5.92
N ALA A 888 57.50 62.73 -5.43
CA ALA A 888 58.71 63.03 -4.66
C ALA A 888 59.74 63.78 -5.50
N ALA A 889 59.95 63.39 -6.76
CA ALA A 889 60.81 64.07 -7.70
C ALA A 889 60.33 65.52 -7.95
N ALA A 890 59.04 65.72 -8.18
CA ALA A 890 58.44 67.05 -8.35
C ALA A 890 58.68 67.95 -7.13
N LEU A 891 58.48 67.43 -5.91
CA LEU A 891 58.74 68.16 -4.68
C LEU A 891 60.21 68.54 -4.51
N ARG A 892 61.16 67.68 -4.92
CA ARG A 892 62.60 68.01 -4.93
C ARG A 892 62.94 69.11 -5.92
N CYS A 893 62.32 69.08 -7.11
CA CYS A 893 62.48 70.12 -8.12
C CYS A 893 62.02 71.50 -7.60
N THR A 894 60.90 71.55 -6.88
CA THR A 894 60.40 72.80 -6.29
C THR A 894 61.05 73.17 -4.95
N GLY A 895 61.63 72.18 -4.24
CA GLY A 895 62.13 72.30 -2.87
C GLY A 895 63.64 72.48 -2.72
N GLY A 896 64.39 72.66 -3.81
CA GLY A 896 65.82 73.05 -3.79
C GLY A 896 66.84 71.97 -4.18
N ASP A 897 66.44 70.71 -4.39
CA ASP A 897 67.31 69.63 -4.92
C ASP A 897 66.93 69.28 -6.36
N VAL A 898 67.05 70.29 -7.24
CA VAL A 898 66.58 70.23 -8.64
C VAL A 898 67.28 69.10 -9.40
N ALA A 899 68.60 68.96 -9.23
CA ALA A 899 69.38 67.96 -9.97
C ALA A 899 68.94 66.53 -9.63
N ARG A 900 68.67 66.23 -8.34
CA ARG A 900 68.15 64.92 -7.95
C ARG A 900 66.73 64.71 -8.44
N GLY A 901 65.86 65.71 -8.29
CA GLY A 901 64.49 65.65 -8.79
C GLY A 901 64.41 65.35 -10.29
N GLN A 902 65.22 66.02 -11.11
CA GLN A 902 65.30 65.79 -12.56
C GLN A 902 65.84 64.41 -12.92
N ARG A 903 66.84 63.89 -12.19
CA ARG A 903 67.35 62.52 -12.42
C ARG A 903 66.30 61.46 -12.07
N ASP A 904 65.68 61.58 -10.89
CA ASP A 904 64.66 60.64 -10.43
C ASP A 904 63.43 60.68 -11.36
N GLY A 905 62.98 61.88 -11.73
CA GLY A 905 61.88 62.10 -12.67
C GLY A 905 62.18 61.56 -14.07
N GLY A 906 63.40 61.78 -14.58
CA GLY A 906 63.84 61.25 -15.87
C GLY A 906 63.82 59.72 -15.90
N ARG A 907 64.35 59.07 -14.86
CA ARG A 907 64.32 57.60 -14.71
C ARG A 907 62.88 57.06 -14.71
N ILE A 908 62.00 57.66 -13.91
CA ILE A 908 60.59 57.22 -13.81
C ILE A 908 59.87 57.41 -15.15
N ALA A 909 60.06 58.54 -15.82
CA ALA A 909 59.49 58.78 -17.14
C ALA A 909 60.00 57.77 -18.19
N GLY A 910 61.29 57.41 -18.14
CA GLY A 910 61.87 56.36 -18.98
C GLY A 910 61.27 54.97 -18.72
N GLU A 911 61.16 54.58 -17.46
CA GLU A 911 60.54 53.32 -17.05
C GLU A 911 59.07 53.24 -17.50
N LEU A 912 58.30 54.31 -17.32
CA LEU A 912 56.89 54.38 -17.75
C LEU A 912 56.73 54.32 -19.27
N ARG A 913 57.63 54.97 -20.05
CA ARG A 913 57.62 54.86 -21.51
C ARG A 913 57.88 53.43 -21.99
N SER A 914 58.77 52.73 -21.31
CA SER A 914 59.12 51.33 -21.62
C SER A 914 57.98 50.37 -21.24
N ALA A 915 57.40 50.56 -20.04
CA ALA A 915 56.31 49.72 -19.54
C ALA A 915 54.97 49.94 -20.26
N PHE A 916 54.71 51.17 -20.71
CA PHE A 916 53.45 51.58 -21.34
C PHE A 916 53.70 52.27 -22.69
N PRO A 917 54.10 51.51 -23.72
CA PRO A 917 54.41 52.04 -25.05
C PRO A 917 53.19 52.63 -25.75
N GLU A 918 51.99 52.06 -25.50
CA GLU A 918 50.71 52.51 -26.08
C GLU A 918 50.08 53.71 -25.35
N GLY A 919 50.78 54.27 -24.35
CA GLY A 919 50.22 55.31 -23.49
C GLY A 919 49.55 54.72 -22.24
N GLY A 920 48.79 55.55 -21.53
CA GLY A 920 48.14 55.16 -20.28
C GLY A 920 47.95 56.34 -19.33
N SER A 921 46.93 56.24 -18.48
CA SER A 921 46.57 57.26 -17.49
C SER A 921 47.72 57.54 -16.52
N VAL A 922 48.39 56.50 -16.03
CA VAL A 922 49.53 56.63 -15.10
C VAL A 922 50.69 57.39 -15.73
N ARG A 923 50.97 57.15 -17.02
CA ARG A 923 52.00 57.87 -17.75
C ARG A 923 51.65 59.34 -17.88
N ARG A 924 50.41 59.68 -18.23
CA ARG A 924 49.95 61.08 -18.29
C ARG A 924 50.03 61.77 -16.93
N GLN A 925 49.52 61.12 -15.88
CA GLN A 925 49.56 61.64 -14.51
C GLN A 925 51.01 61.88 -14.03
N ALA A 926 51.93 60.95 -14.31
CA ALA A 926 53.33 61.13 -13.95
C ALA A 926 53.97 62.30 -14.74
N THR A 927 53.64 62.46 -16.03
CA THR A 927 54.09 63.60 -16.82
C THR A 927 53.57 64.92 -16.25
N ASP A 928 52.29 65.00 -15.88
CA ASP A 928 51.70 66.20 -15.27
C ASP A 928 52.35 66.54 -13.92
N LEU A 929 52.59 65.53 -13.08
CA LEU A 929 53.29 65.68 -11.80
C LEU A 929 54.72 66.19 -11.98
N LEU A 930 55.42 65.73 -13.03
CA LEU A 930 56.81 66.10 -13.31
C LEU A 930 56.95 67.44 -14.05
N SER A 931 55.86 68.06 -14.49
CA SER A 931 55.90 69.36 -15.19
C SER A 931 56.70 70.47 -14.46
N PRO A 932 56.72 70.57 -13.11
CA PRO A 932 57.53 71.57 -12.41
C PRO A 932 59.04 71.35 -12.51
N CYS A 933 59.49 70.15 -12.92
CA CYS A 933 60.92 69.84 -13.05
C CYS A 933 61.55 70.40 -14.34
N GLY A 934 60.77 71.00 -15.24
CA GLY A 934 61.25 71.47 -16.55
C GLY A 934 61.66 70.30 -17.46
N THR A 935 62.63 70.53 -18.35
CA THR A 935 63.10 69.50 -19.29
C THR A 935 63.87 68.40 -18.56
N LEU A 936 63.39 67.16 -18.65
CA LEU A 936 64.05 66.01 -18.05
C LEU A 936 65.26 65.55 -18.90
N PRO A 937 66.33 64.99 -18.30
CA PRO A 937 67.58 64.65 -19.01
C PRO A 937 67.41 63.68 -20.19
N ASP A 938 66.45 62.75 -20.09
CA ASP A 938 66.15 61.78 -21.15
C ASP A 938 65.49 62.41 -22.40
N GLU A 939 64.79 63.55 -22.26
CA GLU A 939 64.20 64.25 -23.40
C GLU A 939 65.28 64.99 -24.21
N GLN A 940 66.36 65.42 -23.56
CA GLN A 940 67.49 66.06 -24.23
C GLN A 940 68.29 65.08 -25.11
N ALA A 941 68.45 63.82 -24.68
CA ALA A 941 69.11 62.78 -25.48
C ALA A 941 68.29 62.38 -26.73
N GLY A 942 66.96 62.31 -26.61
CA GLY A 942 66.06 62.04 -27.73
C GLY A 942 65.94 63.22 -28.71
N ALA A 943 65.97 64.46 -28.22
CA ALA A 943 65.99 65.66 -29.04
C ALA A 943 67.33 65.83 -29.79
N ALA A 944 68.46 65.54 -29.14
CA ALA A 944 69.78 65.57 -29.78
C ALA A 944 69.93 64.51 -30.89
N SER A 945 69.36 63.31 -30.70
CA SER A 945 69.33 62.27 -31.74
C SER A 945 68.44 62.63 -32.94
N ARG A 946 67.31 63.32 -32.73
CA ARG A 946 66.44 63.81 -33.82
C ARG A 946 67.01 65.04 -34.55
N ALA A 947 67.81 65.86 -33.88
CA ALA A 947 68.51 66.99 -34.48
C ALA A 947 69.76 66.58 -35.27
N ALA A 948 70.40 65.45 -34.93
CA ALA A 948 71.54 64.90 -35.68
C ALA A 948 71.15 64.02 -36.89
N GLY A 949 69.85 63.74 -37.06
CA GLY A 949 69.29 62.94 -38.17
C GLY A 949 68.47 63.75 -39.19
N ARG A 950 68.60 65.08 -39.20
CA ARG A 950 68.04 65.97 -40.23
C ARG A 950 69.14 66.57 -41.08
#